data_AF-A0A5C3NYH2-F1
#
_entry.id   AF-A0A5C3NYH2-F1
#
_cell.length_a   1.000
_cell.length_b   1.000
_cell.length_c   1.000
_cell.angle_alpha   90.00
_cell.angle_beta   90.00
_cell.angle_gamma   90.00
#
_symmetry.space_group_name_H-M   'P 1'
#
loop_
_entity.id
_entity.type
_entity.pdbx_description
1 polymer ?
#
loop_
_entity_poly.entity_id
_entity_poly.type
_entity_poly.pdbx_seq_one_letter_code
_entity_poly.pdbx_strand_id
1 'polypeptide(L)'
;MPLPTIEQIEDYLESVEELIVSSLSAATPDLPKVSEAINRLWQDVLRHSPQAVPASLKGLGAFEVPPPPPPPPPPKGFWESTADWVVEHPWTTAGITVGFVGAGLLAGYAHPRFRRTRVGARKHAAASAERRQVVVVLGGDSPLGLPLILDLEKKGYIVITSVAAPEAVDEIESKAHGYVRALVLDPTEPEMIPFFLRSLASTMSRRFPLTVAGDPHAAPTTHLFVQSVISLLTLPSSTTASSPAPLEHLNLRGTYQDYLQATHITPLQVIQALLPLLRSSPARARDALANGLGKQSIVVCLPATDARVGLPFGSAQAMSAAATLRGVEVLRREIRAASSSGTSGTAEAMRNIRVVVVDVGAVGEAIKAPSSDSALKSIDKWTPAEQAAYGAAFGSQLEQGIRRNPSDTSVFVDAIVDVVSNGRKSGRACRSHPAFATLRQFVRGDRIVVGAGAHTYAFASYLPPLLLDALLNIPYFLASIRNALLPIPPRVTVPPPAAAAAPPPAAVVEKPPAASSSGTDSEPEHSETGSEADVESNSGVGESWAFLLTYMVPRHGRMPTSTQGISLWLVPNEETTKKIETAMKTRPPTTKSPSSFPPFQPHVTLASSSDPAALRAVVPRGQSAIPVRFKSLEVGEKYFMSVFVAVHSSPGSPLENLREHLRASLGDAAVPPVAHLSLYYIDEADKDERENTARRLKSELRVLEGGRGDESEVKIACFYDDIEEEQDPELIDGFDGEEIWMVRCEGPVPGWEVMEKFVLAK
;
A
#
# COMPACT_ATOMS: atom_id res chain seq x y z
N MET A 1 58.17 -0.87 2.76
CA MET A 1 57.55 -0.60 4.07
C MET A 1 57.01 -1.92 4.60
N PRO A 2 57.50 -2.43 5.74
CA PRO A 2 56.93 -3.62 6.34
C PRO A 2 55.55 -3.29 6.96
N LEU A 3 54.62 -4.24 6.88
CA LEU A 3 53.29 -4.13 7.49
C LEU A 3 53.43 -4.09 9.03
N PRO A 4 52.62 -3.28 9.72
CA PRO A 4 52.63 -3.22 11.17
C PRO A 4 52.26 -4.59 11.76
N THR A 5 52.98 -4.99 12.80
CA THR A 5 52.72 -6.23 13.54
C THR A 5 51.45 -6.11 14.36
N ILE A 6 50.83 -7.26 14.68
CA ILE A 6 49.59 -7.31 15.48
C ILE A 6 49.76 -6.61 16.82
N GLU A 7 50.93 -6.75 17.44
CA GLU A 7 51.32 -6.06 18.69
C GLU A 7 51.26 -4.53 18.55
N GLN A 8 51.65 -3.96 17.40
CA GLN A 8 51.58 -2.52 17.16
C GLN A 8 50.13 -2.02 16.95
N ILE A 9 49.24 -2.91 16.52
CA ILE A 9 47.81 -2.62 16.34
C ILE A 9 47.11 -2.71 17.70
N GLU A 10 47.50 -3.67 18.54
CA GLU A 10 47.01 -3.82 19.91
C GLU A 10 47.46 -2.65 20.79
N ASP A 11 48.74 -2.27 20.74
CA ASP A 11 49.27 -1.08 21.45
C ASP A 11 48.56 0.21 21.01
N TYR A 12 48.26 0.34 19.71
CA TYR A 12 47.52 1.49 19.20
C TYR A 12 46.07 1.51 19.70
N LEU A 13 45.40 0.35 19.75
CA LEU A 13 44.03 0.24 20.25
C LEU A 13 43.96 0.51 21.76
N GLU A 14 44.92 0.03 22.53
CA GLU A 14 45.01 0.28 23.97
C GLU A 14 45.25 1.78 24.24
N SER A 15 46.10 2.43 23.43
CA SER A 15 46.33 3.88 23.52
C SER A 15 45.08 4.70 23.17
N VAL A 16 44.25 4.24 22.24
CA VAL A 16 43.00 4.90 21.84
C VAL A 16 41.92 4.70 22.89
N GLU A 17 41.84 3.52 23.52
CA GLU A 17 40.95 3.25 24.63
C GLU A 17 41.28 4.12 25.84
N GLU A 18 42.56 4.26 26.18
CA GLU A 18 43.01 5.14 27.27
C GLU A 18 42.72 6.63 26.99
N LEU A 19 42.84 7.06 25.72
CA LEU A 19 42.47 8.40 25.28
C LEU A 19 40.95 8.66 25.34
N ILE A 20 40.15 7.64 25.05
CA ILE A 20 38.68 7.72 25.12
C ILE A 20 38.23 7.71 26.58
N VAL A 21 38.78 6.86 27.44
CA VAL A 21 38.44 6.77 28.86
C VAL A 21 38.88 8.03 29.61
N SER A 22 40.06 8.58 29.31
CA SER A 22 40.51 9.87 29.87
C SER A 22 39.67 11.05 29.37
N SER A 23 39.25 11.06 28.10
CA SER A 23 38.37 12.11 27.56
C SER A 23 36.93 12.02 28.07
N LEU A 24 36.40 10.81 28.29
CA LEU A 24 35.05 10.61 28.84
C LEU A 24 34.98 10.95 30.33
N SER A 25 36.01 10.60 31.10
CA SER A 25 36.07 10.90 32.54
C SER A 25 36.26 12.40 32.81
N ALA A 26 36.91 13.13 31.91
CA ALA A 26 37.09 14.58 32.00
C ALA A 26 35.84 15.41 31.62
N ALA A 27 34.86 14.83 30.90
CA ALA A 27 33.76 15.59 30.30
C ALA A 27 32.40 15.53 31.02
N THR A 28 32.17 14.59 31.96
CA THR A 28 30.83 14.47 32.61
C THR A 28 30.88 13.86 34.02
N PRO A 29 30.82 14.65 35.10
CA PRO A 29 30.91 14.15 36.48
C PRO A 29 29.60 13.64 37.15
N ASP A 30 28.42 13.69 36.50
CA ASP A 30 27.12 13.47 37.18
C ASP A 30 26.29 12.27 36.66
N LEU A 31 26.85 11.07 36.69
CA LEU A 31 26.17 9.82 36.25
C LEU A 31 25.54 8.89 37.33
N PRO A 32 25.33 9.23 38.62
CA PRO A 32 24.65 8.32 39.56
C PRO A 32 23.10 8.38 39.53
N LYS A 33 22.46 9.30 38.80
CA LYS A 33 20.98 9.49 38.86
C LYS A 33 20.17 8.61 37.90
N VAL A 34 20.79 7.96 36.93
CA VAL A 34 20.07 7.19 35.88
C VAL A 34 19.71 5.78 36.34
N SER A 35 20.58 5.13 37.13
CA SER A 35 20.32 3.80 37.69
C SER A 35 19.19 3.80 38.72
N GLU A 36 19.01 4.92 39.44
CA GLU A 36 17.93 5.08 40.43
C GLU A 36 16.55 5.24 39.77
N ALA A 37 16.48 5.92 38.62
CA ALA A 37 15.25 6.08 37.85
C ALA A 37 14.76 4.75 37.24
N ILE A 38 15.70 3.91 36.80
CA ILE A 38 15.40 2.59 36.21
C ILE A 38 14.90 1.61 37.28
N ASN A 39 15.49 1.65 38.48
CA ASN A 39 15.04 0.81 39.59
C ASN A 39 13.63 1.18 40.09
N ARG A 40 13.26 2.47 40.05
CA ARG A 40 11.90 2.91 40.40
C ARG A 40 10.85 2.45 39.38
N LEU A 41 11.17 2.52 38.09
CA LEU A 41 10.31 2.03 37.02
C LEU A 41 10.04 0.52 37.14
N TRP A 42 11.07 -0.25 37.50
CA TRP A 42 10.95 -1.71 37.65
C TRP A 42 10.10 -2.11 38.87
N GLN A 43 10.17 -1.34 39.97
CA GLN A 43 9.34 -1.53 41.16
C GLN A 43 7.85 -1.25 40.89
N ASP A 44 7.54 -0.26 40.06
CA ASP A 44 6.15 0.09 39.70
C ASP A 44 5.51 -0.94 38.75
N VAL A 45 6.30 -1.53 37.85
CA VAL A 45 5.85 -2.61 36.95
C VAL A 45 5.52 -3.89 37.73
N LEU A 46 6.27 -4.19 38.80
CA LEU A 46 6.01 -5.34 39.66
C LEU A 46 4.78 -5.15 40.57
N ARG A 47 4.37 -3.90 40.84
CA ARG A 47 3.19 -3.59 41.66
C ARG A 47 1.86 -3.65 40.92
N HIS A 48 1.87 -3.61 39.59
CA HIS A 48 0.66 -3.43 38.79
C HIS A 48 0.39 -4.52 37.76
N SER A 49 1.00 -5.71 37.90
CA SER A 49 0.62 -6.89 37.12
C SER A 49 -0.67 -7.52 37.68
N PRO A 50 -1.79 -7.55 36.93
CA PRO A 50 -3.03 -8.19 37.39
C PRO A 50 -3.00 -9.71 37.15
N GLN A 51 -3.38 -10.46 38.19
CA GLN A 51 -3.66 -11.90 38.13
C GLN A 51 -4.89 -12.20 37.25
N ALA A 52 -4.75 -13.14 36.30
CA ALA A 52 -5.72 -14.20 36.00
C ALA A 52 -5.29 -14.99 34.75
N VAL A 53 -4.70 -16.18 34.92
CA VAL A 53 -4.75 -17.25 33.90
C VAL A 53 -4.98 -18.58 34.62
N PRO A 54 -5.90 -19.44 34.17
CA PRO A 54 -6.48 -20.51 34.99
C PRO A 54 -5.63 -21.78 35.03
N ALA A 55 -5.93 -22.59 36.05
CA ALA A 55 -5.28 -23.84 36.40
C ALA A 55 -5.57 -24.99 35.41
N SER A 56 -4.54 -25.45 34.67
CA SER A 56 -4.48 -26.86 34.22
C SER A 56 -3.08 -27.30 33.78
N LEU A 57 -2.12 -27.35 34.69
CA LEU A 57 -0.98 -28.26 34.57
C LEU A 57 -0.74 -28.92 35.93
N LYS A 58 -1.59 -29.91 36.22
CA LYS A 58 -1.35 -30.91 37.26
C LYS A 58 -0.13 -31.73 36.86
N GLY A 59 0.84 -31.80 37.77
CA GLY A 59 1.85 -32.84 37.77
C GLY A 59 3.25 -32.28 37.91
N LEU A 60 3.69 -32.11 39.16
CA LEU A 60 4.87 -32.80 39.72
C LEU A 60 4.95 -32.46 41.22
N GLY A 61 5.28 -33.47 42.01
CA GLY A 61 5.02 -33.56 43.43
C GLY A 61 5.87 -32.62 44.31
N ALA A 62 5.44 -32.54 45.56
CA ALA A 62 6.15 -31.92 46.65
C ALA A 62 7.60 -32.41 46.71
N PHE A 63 8.55 -31.47 46.68
CA PHE A 63 9.93 -31.75 47.05
C PHE A 63 10.41 -30.67 48.02
N GLU A 64 10.86 -31.18 49.15
CA GLU A 64 11.43 -30.52 50.32
C GLU A 64 12.61 -29.61 49.93
N VAL A 65 12.69 -28.41 50.51
CA VAL A 65 13.75 -27.43 50.26
C VAL A 65 15.00 -27.80 51.09
N PRO A 66 16.15 -28.15 50.49
CA PRO A 66 17.43 -28.16 51.19
C PRO A 66 18.03 -26.73 51.23
N PRO A 67 18.87 -26.40 52.23
CA PRO A 67 19.36 -25.04 52.47
C PRO A 67 20.21 -24.48 51.31
N PRO A 68 20.29 -23.14 51.16
CA PRO A 68 20.83 -22.51 49.96
C PRO A 68 22.35 -22.72 49.81
N PRO A 69 22.84 -23.07 48.60
CA PRO A 69 24.26 -23.06 48.27
C PRO A 69 24.81 -21.61 48.08
N PRO A 70 26.13 -21.42 48.20
CA PRO A 70 26.80 -20.11 48.15
C PRO A 70 26.60 -19.38 46.80
N PRO A 71 26.70 -18.03 46.78
CA PRO A 71 26.35 -17.21 45.62
C PRO A 71 27.25 -17.51 44.40
N PRO A 72 26.67 -17.56 43.18
CA PRO A 72 27.42 -17.82 41.96
C PRO A 72 28.33 -16.63 41.54
N PRO A 73 29.44 -16.91 40.83
CA PRO A 73 30.30 -15.87 40.27
C PRO A 73 29.58 -15.04 39.18
N PRO A 74 30.04 -13.81 38.92
CA PRO A 74 29.39 -12.89 37.97
C PRO A 74 29.30 -13.47 36.54
N PRO A 75 28.26 -13.12 35.77
CA PRO A 75 28.06 -13.66 34.43
C PRO A 75 29.19 -13.24 33.47
N LYS A 76 29.73 -14.21 32.73
CA LYS A 76 30.75 -14.00 31.68
C LYS A 76 30.19 -13.23 30.48
N GLY A 77 31.04 -12.43 29.85
CA GLY A 77 30.68 -11.65 28.66
C GLY A 77 30.42 -12.51 27.43
N PHE A 78 29.62 -11.99 26.48
CA PHE A 78 29.25 -12.69 25.24
C PHE A 78 30.46 -13.24 24.45
N TRP A 79 31.62 -12.57 24.52
CA TRP A 79 32.84 -13.00 23.83
C TRP A 79 33.51 -14.23 24.46
N GLU A 80 33.54 -14.29 25.79
CA GLU A 80 34.07 -15.45 26.53
C GLU A 80 33.20 -16.69 26.34
N SER A 81 31.87 -16.51 26.26
CA SER A 81 30.92 -17.59 25.96
C SER A 81 31.13 -18.20 24.57
N THR A 82 31.60 -17.40 23.61
CA THR A 82 31.87 -17.88 22.25
C THR A 82 33.22 -18.60 22.17
N ALA A 83 34.22 -18.12 22.92
CA ALA A 83 35.52 -18.78 23.03
C ALA A 83 35.40 -20.13 23.78
N ASP A 84 34.68 -20.17 24.90
CA ASP A 84 34.42 -21.39 25.67
C ASP A 84 33.63 -22.42 24.84
N TRP A 85 32.63 -21.98 24.04
CA TRP A 85 31.88 -22.88 23.15
C TRP A 85 32.75 -23.52 22.06
N VAL A 86 33.69 -22.75 21.48
CA VAL A 86 34.65 -23.25 20.47
C VAL A 86 35.62 -24.26 21.08
N VAL A 87 36.01 -24.06 22.34
CA VAL A 87 36.88 -24.98 23.10
C VAL A 87 36.13 -26.23 23.55
N GLU A 88 34.85 -26.14 23.92
CA GLU A 88 34.04 -27.27 24.37
C GLU A 88 33.60 -28.22 23.24
N HIS A 89 33.63 -27.77 21.99
CA HIS A 89 33.06 -28.50 20.86
C HIS A 89 34.03 -28.77 19.69
N PRO A 90 35.27 -29.25 19.91
CA PRO A 90 36.31 -29.28 18.88
C PRO A 90 35.95 -30.13 17.65
N TRP A 91 35.12 -31.16 17.80
CA TRP A 91 34.69 -32.04 16.70
C TRP A 91 33.59 -31.43 15.82
N THR A 92 32.70 -30.62 16.40
CA THR A 92 31.67 -29.86 15.66
C THR A 92 32.29 -28.65 14.95
N THR A 93 33.24 -27.97 15.57
CA THR A 93 34.00 -26.88 14.94
C THR A 93 34.90 -27.41 13.81
N ALA A 94 35.54 -28.57 14.00
CA ALA A 94 36.27 -29.27 12.94
C ALA A 94 35.35 -29.74 11.80
N GLY A 95 34.14 -30.22 12.10
CA GLY A 95 33.16 -30.62 11.08
C GLY A 95 32.68 -29.46 10.21
N ILE A 96 32.50 -28.27 10.78
CA ILE A 96 32.07 -27.06 10.05
C ILE A 96 33.22 -26.48 9.21
N THR A 97 34.45 -26.45 9.74
CA THR A 97 35.63 -25.98 8.99
C THR A 97 36.05 -26.95 7.88
N VAL A 98 36.01 -28.27 8.12
CA VAL A 98 36.25 -29.29 7.09
C VAL A 98 35.11 -29.32 6.06
N GLY A 99 33.87 -29.00 6.46
CA GLY A 99 32.74 -28.88 5.53
C GLY A 99 32.87 -27.71 4.55
N PHE A 100 33.32 -26.54 5.02
CA PHE A 100 33.52 -25.36 4.16
C PHE A 100 34.75 -25.48 3.27
N VAL A 101 35.87 -25.98 3.80
CA VAL A 101 37.12 -26.15 3.04
C VAL A 101 37.05 -27.37 2.10
N GLY A 102 36.41 -28.45 2.54
CA GLY A 102 36.20 -29.68 1.75
C GLY A 102 35.26 -29.48 0.56
N ALA A 103 34.19 -28.68 0.72
CA ALA A 103 33.31 -28.31 -0.40
C ALA A 103 34.03 -27.42 -1.44
N GLY A 104 34.94 -26.54 -0.99
CA GLY A 104 35.78 -25.72 -1.87
C GLY A 104 36.82 -26.52 -2.66
N LEU A 105 37.43 -27.54 -2.05
CA LEU A 105 38.45 -28.39 -2.70
C LEU A 105 37.85 -29.44 -3.65
N LEU A 106 36.65 -29.97 -3.38
CA LEU A 106 35.97 -30.93 -4.27
C LEU A 106 35.48 -30.31 -5.59
N ALA A 107 35.25 -28.99 -5.62
CA ALA A 107 34.96 -28.26 -6.85
C ALA A 107 36.19 -28.14 -7.78
N GLY A 108 37.41 -28.32 -7.26
CA GLY A 108 38.66 -28.18 -8.01
C GLY A 108 39.15 -29.44 -8.72
N TYR A 109 38.71 -30.64 -8.29
CA TYR A 109 39.29 -31.92 -8.76
C TYR A 109 38.37 -32.81 -9.60
N ALA A 110 37.10 -32.44 -9.80
CA ALA A 110 36.18 -33.21 -10.63
C ALA A 110 36.38 -32.90 -12.13
N HIS A 111 37.39 -33.52 -12.74
CA HIS A 111 37.54 -33.53 -14.20
C HIS A 111 36.41 -34.36 -14.85
N PRO A 112 35.68 -33.83 -15.85
CA PRO A 112 34.39 -34.38 -16.22
C PRO A 112 34.53 -35.56 -17.19
N ARG A 113 34.12 -36.75 -16.75
CA ARG A 113 33.71 -37.85 -17.64
C ARG A 113 32.24 -38.15 -17.45
N PHE A 114 31.38 -37.26 -17.96
CA PHE A 114 29.99 -37.61 -18.23
C PHE A 114 29.64 -37.39 -19.70
N ARG A 115 29.57 -38.53 -20.40
CA ARG A 115 29.07 -38.70 -21.75
C ARG A 115 27.57 -38.35 -21.79
N ARG A 116 27.21 -37.53 -22.79
CA ARG A 116 25.92 -37.47 -23.50
C ARG A 116 24.63 -37.44 -22.66
N THR A 117 24.12 -36.22 -22.45
CA THR A 117 22.69 -35.90 -22.48
C THR A 117 22.43 -34.62 -23.29
N ARG A 118 22.96 -34.56 -24.53
CA ARG A 118 22.66 -33.47 -25.50
C ARG A 118 21.30 -33.63 -26.20
N VAL A 119 20.43 -34.52 -25.73
CA VAL A 119 19.13 -34.82 -26.38
C VAL A 119 17.97 -34.03 -25.74
N GLY A 120 18.10 -33.58 -24.48
CA GLY A 120 17.06 -32.76 -23.82
C GLY A 120 17.08 -31.28 -24.23
N ALA A 121 18.26 -30.66 -24.33
CA ALA A 121 18.39 -29.22 -24.58
C ALA A 121 17.91 -28.76 -25.97
N ARG A 122 17.90 -29.65 -26.97
CA ARG A 122 17.41 -29.32 -28.32
C ARG A 122 15.88 -29.31 -28.45
N LYS A 123 15.16 -30.05 -27.60
CA LYS A 123 13.68 -29.98 -27.57
C LYS A 123 13.18 -28.73 -26.83
N HIS A 124 13.92 -28.23 -25.84
CA HIS A 124 13.54 -27.02 -25.09
C HIS A 124 13.81 -25.70 -25.85
N ALA A 125 14.77 -25.67 -26.77
CA ALA A 125 15.00 -24.50 -27.62
C ALA A 125 13.86 -24.25 -28.62
N ALA A 126 13.12 -25.30 -29.02
CA ALA A 126 11.97 -25.17 -29.92
C ALA A 126 10.70 -24.64 -29.22
N ALA A 127 10.53 -24.89 -27.92
CA ALA A 127 9.46 -24.29 -27.10
C ALA A 127 9.73 -22.83 -26.71
N SER A 128 10.97 -22.35 -26.92
CA SER A 128 11.43 -20.99 -26.59
C SER A 128 11.18 -19.97 -27.72
N ALA A 129 10.58 -20.38 -28.84
CA ALA A 129 10.36 -19.51 -30.00
C ALA A 129 9.13 -18.59 -29.85
N GLU A 130 8.21 -18.90 -28.93
CA GLU A 130 6.94 -18.19 -28.81
C GLU A 130 6.94 -17.22 -27.62
N ARG A 131 6.88 -15.91 -27.90
CA ARG A 131 6.83 -14.85 -26.88
C ARG A 131 5.45 -14.82 -26.22
N ARG A 132 5.31 -15.46 -25.05
CA ARG A 132 4.05 -15.50 -24.27
C ARG A 132 4.12 -14.79 -22.91
N GLN A 133 5.33 -14.39 -22.50
CA GLN A 133 5.59 -13.79 -21.20
C GLN A 133 5.43 -12.26 -21.27
N VAL A 134 4.46 -11.74 -20.52
CA VAL A 134 4.19 -10.32 -20.37
C VAL A 134 4.91 -9.77 -19.14
N VAL A 135 5.61 -8.66 -19.32
CA VAL A 135 6.19 -7.86 -18.24
C VAL A 135 5.47 -6.53 -18.22
N VAL A 136 4.87 -6.22 -17.08
CA VAL A 136 4.22 -4.92 -16.85
C VAL A 136 5.24 -3.98 -16.23
N VAL A 137 5.51 -2.84 -16.86
CA VAL A 137 6.43 -1.80 -16.37
C VAL A 137 5.63 -0.56 -16.03
N LEU A 138 5.61 -0.14 -14.77
CA LEU A 138 4.96 1.10 -14.36
C LEU A 138 5.98 2.25 -14.42
N GLY A 139 5.67 3.32 -15.14
CA GLY A 139 6.55 4.49 -15.31
C GLY A 139 7.63 4.28 -16.39
N GLY A 140 7.22 3.84 -17.59
CA GLY A 140 8.12 3.62 -18.73
C GLY A 140 8.70 4.90 -19.34
N ASP A 141 8.06 6.03 -19.08
CA ASP A 141 8.50 7.40 -19.38
C ASP A 141 9.60 7.90 -18.43
N SER A 142 9.92 7.16 -17.36
CA SER A 142 11.08 7.46 -16.54
C SER A 142 12.39 7.33 -17.34
N PRO A 143 13.47 8.06 -16.97
CA PRO A 143 14.76 7.96 -17.67
C PRO A 143 15.36 6.55 -17.73
N LEU A 144 14.98 5.68 -16.78
CA LEU A 144 15.41 4.27 -16.73
C LEU A 144 14.43 3.33 -17.44
N GLY A 145 13.24 3.80 -17.81
CA GLY A 145 12.16 3.03 -18.41
C GLY A 145 12.49 2.57 -19.83
N LEU A 146 12.78 3.51 -20.74
CA LEU A 146 13.06 3.17 -22.14
C LEU A 146 14.22 2.16 -22.32
N PRO A 147 15.41 2.32 -21.68
CA PRO A 147 16.48 1.33 -21.77
C PRO A 147 16.07 -0.05 -21.24
N LEU A 148 15.28 -0.10 -20.17
CA LEU A 148 14.77 -1.34 -19.59
C LEU A 148 13.77 -2.03 -20.52
N ILE A 149 12.82 -1.28 -21.10
CA ILE A 149 11.80 -1.78 -22.01
C ILE A 149 12.44 -2.43 -23.24
N LEU A 150 13.41 -1.74 -23.86
CA LEU A 150 14.11 -2.25 -25.04
C LEU A 150 14.92 -3.52 -24.74
N ASP A 151 15.54 -3.62 -23.56
CA ASP A 151 16.30 -4.82 -23.20
C ASP A 151 15.39 -6.01 -22.83
N LEU A 152 14.25 -5.75 -22.20
CA LEU A 152 13.21 -6.78 -21.99
C LEU A 152 12.64 -7.28 -23.32
N GLU A 153 12.37 -6.39 -24.28
CA GLU A 153 11.95 -6.77 -25.63
C GLU A 153 13.01 -7.63 -26.33
N LYS A 154 14.29 -7.24 -26.27
CA LYS A 154 15.41 -8.01 -26.84
C LYS A 154 15.51 -9.41 -26.24
N LYS A 155 15.18 -9.55 -24.95
CA LYS A 155 15.19 -10.83 -24.23
C LYS A 155 13.91 -11.67 -24.44
N GLY A 156 13.04 -11.24 -25.35
CA GLY A 156 11.88 -12.01 -25.80
C GLY A 156 10.65 -11.89 -24.91
N TYR A 157 10.53 -10.81 -24.15
CA TYR A 157 9.32 -10.49 -23.39
C TYR A 157 8.38 -9.60 -24.22
N ILE A 158 7.07 -9.74 -24.00
CA ILE A 158 6.08 -8.73 -24.38
C ILE A 158 6.05 -7.73 -23.24
N VAL A 159 6.16 -6.43 -23.54
CA VAL A 159 6.21 -5.39 -22.51
C VAL A 159 4.96 -4.53 -22.61
N ILE A 160 4.22 -4.44 -21.51
CA ILE A 160 3.12 -3.48 -21.39
C ILE A 160 3.58 -2.44 -20.37
N THR A 161 3.74 -1.19 -20.82
CA THR A 161 4.27 -0.12 -19.97
C THR A 161 3.21 0.92 -19.68
N SER A 162 3.26 1.52 -18.48
CA SER A 162 2.47 2.70 -18.16
C SER A 162 3.29 3.96 -18.45
N VAL A 163 2.66 5.04 -18.91
CA VAL A 163 3.26 6.35 -19.14
C VAL A 163 2.33 7.44 -18.60
N ALA A 164 2.87 8.54 -18.06
CA ALA A 164 2.04 9.61 -17.51
C ALA A 164 1.31 10.40 -18.62
N ALA A 165 2.00 10.72 -19.71
CA ALA A 165 1.45 11.52 -20.80
C ALA A 165 1.16 10.68 -22.07
N PRO A 166 0.12 11.02 -22.85
CA PRO A 166 -0.19 10.34 -24.10
C PRO A 166 0.91 10.52 -25.16
N GLU A 167 1.63 11.64 -25.16
CA GLU A 167 2.75 11.92 -26.07
C GLU A 167 3.89 10.89 -25.94
N ALA A 168 4.13 10.41 -24.71
CA ALA A 168 5.15 9.41 -24.43
C ALA A 168 4.77 8.02 -24.97
N VAL A 169 3.49 7.77 -25.29
CA VAL A 169 3.05 6.51 -25.93
C VAL A 169 3.71 6.38 -27.29
N ASP A 170 3.58 7.39 -28.13
CA ASP A 170 4.12 7.38 -29.49
C ASP A 170 5.66 7.33 -29.47
N GLU A 171 6.30 8.03 -28.52
CA GLU A 171 7.76 8.02 -28.40
C GLU A 171 8.31 6.63 -28.03
N ILE A 172 7.65 5.92 -27.11
CA ILE A 172 8.09 4.58 -26.70
C ILE A 172 7.74 3.53 -27.76
N GLU A 173 6.53 3.58 -28.33
CA GLU A 173 6.07 2.60 -29.31
C GLU A 173 6.83 2.71 -30.65
N SER A 174 7.17 3.93 -31.10
CA SER A 174 7.95 4.15 -32.32
C SER A 174 9.38 3.60 -32.24
N LYS A 175 9.94 3.49 -31.03
CA LYS A 175 11.28 2.93 -30.78
C LYS A 175 11.28 1.41 -30.58
N ALA A 176 10.09 0.79 -30.50
CA ALA A 176 9.91 -0.64 -30.27
C ALA A 176 9.57 -1.42 -31.56
N HIS A 177 9.70 -2.75 -31.53
CA HIS A 177 9.49 -3.63 -32.68
C HIS A 177 8.11 -4.30 -32.68
N GLY A 178 7.08 -3.63 -32.15
CA GLY A 178 5.70 -4.11 -32.10
C GLY A 178 5.39 -5.10 -30.96
N TYR A 179 6.34 -5.39 -30.07
CA TYR A 179 6.13 -6.21 -28.87
C TYR A 179 5.93 -5.39 -27.58
N VAL A 180 5.92 -4.07 -27.71
CA VAL A 180 5.73 -3.13 -26.62
C VAL A 180 4.41 -2.41 -26.84
N ARG A 181 3.64 -2.25 -25.77
CA ARG A 181 2.46 -1.36 -25.75
C ARG A 181 2.54 -0.41 -24.57
N ALA A 182 2.34 0.87 -24.83
CA ALA A 182 2.28 1.90 -23.80
C ALA A 182 0.82 2.27 -23.51
N LEU A 183 0.48 2.37 -22.24
CA LEU A 183 -0.84 2.71 -21.73
C LEU A 183 -0.73 3.95 -20.86
N VAL A 184 -1.66 4.88 -21.02
CA VAL A 184 -1.68 6.11 -20.22
C VAL A 184 -2.13 5.79 -18.80
N LEU A 185 -1.34 6.22 -17.82
CA LEU A 185 -1.63 6.20 -16.40
C LEU A 185 -0.90 7.38 -15.77
N ASP A 186 -1.64 8.46 -15.51
CA ASP A 186 -1.12 9.54 -14.67
C ASP A 186 -1.03 9.03 -13.22
N PRO A 187 0.17 8.98 -12.62
CA PRO A 187 0.32 8.50 -11.26
C PRO A 187 -0.29 9.45 -10.22
N THR A 188 -0.53 10.72 -10.56
CA THR A 188 -1.16 11.70 -9.68
C THR A 188 -2.67 11.54 -9.62
N GLU A 189 -3.31 10.83 -10.56
CA GLU A 189 -4.75 10.65 -10.63
C GLU A 189 -5.14 9.16 -10.46
N PRO A 190 -5.42 8.68 -9.24
CA PRO A 190 -5.74 7.28 -8.97
C PRO A 190 -7.07 6.84 -9.60
N GLU A 191 -7.94 7.79 -9.95
CA GLU A 191 -9.17 7.53 -10.71
C GLU A 191 -8.90 6.95 -12.11
N MET A 192 -7.68 7.12 -12.64
CA MET A 192 -7.25 6.53 -13.90
C MET A 192 -6.91 5.03 -13.80
N ILE A 193 -6.73 4.49 -12.59
CA ILE A 193 -6.32 3.10 -12.37
C ILE A 193 -7.31 2.09 -12.98
N PRO A 194 -8.64 2.19 -12.79
CA PRO A 194 -9.59 1.28 -13.43
C PRO A 194 -9.53 1.32 -14.96
N PHE A 195 -9.33 2.49 -15.56
CA PHE A 195 -9.18 2.65 -17.01
C PHE A 195 -7.88 2.02 -17.52
N PHE A 196 -6.79 2.19 -16.78
CA PHE A 196 -5.51 1.52 -17.04
C PHE A 196 -5.65 0.00 -16.96
N LEU A 197 -6.31 -0.53 -15.92
CA LEU A 197 -6.52 -1.97 -15.75
C LEU A 197 -7.40 -2.57 -16.86
N ARG A 198 -8.46 -1.86 -17.28
CA ARG A 198 -9.29 -2.26 -18.43
C ARG A 198 -8.48 -2.27 -19.71
N SER A 199 -7.64 -1.25 -19.92
CA SER A 199 -6.75 -1.16 -21.09
C SER A 199 -5.67 -2.23 -21.07
N LEU A 200 -5.15 -2.59 -19.89
CA LEU A 200 -4.21 -3.68 -19.69
C LEU A 200 -4.85 -5.04 -20.02
N ALA A 201 -6.05 -5.31 -19.51
CA ALA A 201 -6.80 -6.52 -19.81
C ALA A 201 -7.13 -6.62 -21.32
N SER A 202 -7.59 -5.52 -21.92
CA SER A 202 -7.80 -5.42 -23.38
C SER A 202 -6.51 -5.71 -24.14
N THR A 203 -5.40 -5.09 -23.75
CA THR A 203 -4.09 -5.31 -24.38
C THR A 203 -3.62 -6.75 -24.23
N MET A 204 -3.80 -7.37 -23.07
CA MET A 204 -3.49 -8.78 -22.86
C MET A 204 -4.38 -9.74 -23.67
N SER A 205 -5.57 -9.29 -24.08
CA SER A 205 -6.45 -10.03 -25.00
C SER A 205 -6.09 -9.79 -26.48
N ARG A 206 -5.30 -8.75 -26.79
CA ARG A 206 -4.85 -8.47 -28.15
C ARG A 206 -3.85 -9.52 -28.60
N ARG A 207 -3.84 -9.77 -29.91
CA ARG A 207 -2.94 -10.72 -30.55
C ARG A 207 -1.58 -10.07 -30.83
N PHE A 208 -0.66 -10.19 -29.87
CA PHE A 208 0.73 -9.83 -30.11
C PHE A 208 1.39 -10.79 -31.13
N PRO A 209 2.35 -10.32 -31.94
CA PRO A 209 3.17 -11.22 -32.72
C PRO A 209 3.93 -12.15 -31.77
N LEU A 210 4.02 -13.44 -32.10
CA LEU A 210 4.62 -14.43 -31.20
C LEU A 210 6.06 -14.76 -31.55
N THR A 211 6.38 -14.77 -32.84
CA THR A 211 7.68 -15.21 -33.36
C THR A 211 8.42 -14.09 -34.08
N VAL A 212 7.72 -13.34 -34.94
CA VAL A 212 8.26 -12.22 -35.75
C VAL A 212 7.24 -11.09 -35.84
N ALA A 213 7.68 -9.84 -35.84
CA ALA A 213 6.81 -8.68 -36.04
C ALA A 213 6.12 -8.77 -37.41
N GLY A 214 4.78 -8.80 -37.41
CA GLY A 214 3.97 -8.95 -38.63
C GLY A 214 3.56 -10.38 -39.00
N ASP A 215 3.91 -11.40 -38.20
CA ASP A 215 3.40 -12.78 -38.35
C ASP A 215 1.87 -12.82 -38.13
N PRO A 216 1.07 -13.54 -38.95
CA PRO A 216 -0.33 -13.80 -38.65
C PRO A 216 -0.51 -14.25 -37.21
N HIS A 217 -1.46 -13.59 -36.56
CA HIS A 217 -1.69 -13.68 -35.13
C HIS A 217 -1.75 -15.11 -34.58
N ALA A 218 -1.25 -15.28 -33.37
CA ALA A 218 -1.36 -16.48 -32.55
C ALA A 218 -2.70 -17.23 -32.70
N ALA A 219 -2.67 -18.56 -32.69
CA ALA A 219 -3.88 -19.36 -32.58
C ALA A 219 -4.72 -18.90 -31.34
N PRO A 220 -6.06 -18.89 -31.40
CA PRO A 220 -6.93 -18.41 -30.31
C PRO A 220 -6.71 -19.08 -28.95
N THR A 221 -6.01 -20.21 -28.93
CA THR A 221 -5.66 -21.00 -27.75
C THR A 221 -4.40 -20.52 -27.03
N THR A 222 -3.60 -19.64 -27.63
CA THR A 222 -2.39 -19.09 -27.02
C THR A 222 -2.76 -17.91 -26.12
N HIS A 223 -2.74 -18.12 -24.81
CA HIS A 223 -2.94 -17.06 -23.83
C HIS A 223 -1.62 -16.46 -23.33
N LEU A 224 -1.61 -15.14 -23.15
CA LEU A 224 -0.51 -14.41 -22.53
C LEU A 224 -0.50 -14.57 -21.01
N PHE A 225 0.69 -14.50 -20.42
CA PHE A 225 0.89 -14.68 -18.99
C PHE A 225 1.74 -13.56 -18.39
N VAL A 226 1.29 -12.97 -17.28
CA VAL A 226 2.07 -11.96 -16.54
C VAL A 226 3.20 -12.63 -15.76
N GLN A 227 4.42 -12.44 -16.22
CA GLN A 227 5.63 -12.94 -15.59
C GLN A 227 6.12 -12.00 -14.49
N SER A 228 6.12 -10.69 -14.75
CA SER A 228 6.64 -9.72 -13.80
C SER A 228 5.90 -8.40 -13.84
N VAL A 229 5.80 -7.76 -12.68
CA VAL A 229 5.39 -6.35 -12.52
C VAL A 229 6.59 -5.58 -11.98
N ILE A 230 6.98 -4.50 -12.64
CA ILE A 230 8.13 -3.67 -12.29
C ILE A 230 7.63 -2.25 -12.06
N SER A 231 7.85 -1.68 -10.87
CA SER A 231 7.48 -0.31 -10.57
C SER A 231 8.70 0.61 -10.61
N LEU A 232 8.70 1.55 -11.57
CA LEU A 232 9.64 2.68 -11.65
C LEU A 232 9.01 3.99 -11.16
N LEU A 233 7.67 4.05 -11.04
CA LEU A 233 6.94 5.21 -10.49
C LEU A 233 7.37 5.61 -9.08
N THR A 234 7.97 4.67 -8.35
CA THR A 234 8.48 4.87 -6.99
C THR A 234 9.87 5.54 -6.97
N LEU A 235 10.51 5.73 -8.12
CA LEU A 235 11.73 6.51 -8.26
C LEU A 235 11.39 7.99 -8.52
N PRO A 236 12.20 8.94 -8.01
CA PRO A 236 12.00 10.35 -8.31
C PRO A 236 12.25 10.63 -9.79
N SER A 237 11.27 11.23 -10.46
CA SER A 237 11.37 11.72 -11.85
C SER A 237 11.37 13.25 -11.87
N SER A 238 11.87 13.88 -12.92
CA SER A 238 11.89 15.35 -13.03
C SER A 238 10.51 16.01 -12.96
N THR A 239 9.46 15.26 -13.28
CA THR A 239 8.06 15.70 -13.25
C THR A 239 7.41 15.55 -11.87
N THR A 240 7.89 14.61 -11.05
CA THR A 240 7.29 14.28 -9.75
C THR A 240 8.17 14.70 -8.56
N ALA A 241 9.48 14.87 -8.74
CA ALA A 241 10.40 15.17 -7.66
C ALA A 241 10.17 16.59 -7.10
N SER A 242 9.83 16.65 -5.80
CA SER A 242 9.79 17.91 -5.06
C SER A 242 11.20 18.52 -4.94
N SER A 243 11.29 19.84 -5.01
CA SER A 243 12.55 20.56 -4.75
C SER A 243 12.98 20.30 -3.30
N PRO A 244 14.28 20.08 -3.04
CA PRO A 244 14.79 20.02 -1.69
C PRO A 244 14.39 21.27 -0.91
N ALA A 245 13.79 21.09 0.26
CA ALA A 245 13.29 22.17 1.12
C ALA A 245 13.24 21.71 2.59
N PRO A 246 13.29 22.65 3.54
CA PRO A 246 13.03 22.34 4.95
C PRO A 246 11.67 21.70 5.13
N LEU A 247 11.54 20.84 6.16
CA LEU A 247 10.26 20.19 6.44
C LEU A 247 9.15 21.22 6.74
N GLU A 248 9.46 22.34 7.38
CA GLU A 248 8.48 23.39 7.67
C GLU A 248 7.95 24.10 6.41
N HIS A 249 8.74 24.12 5.33
CA HIS A 249 8.34 24.70 4.03
C HIS A 249 7.53 23.72 3.16
N LEU A 250 7.52 22.42 3.51
CA LEU A 250 6.84 21.40 2.72
C LEU A 250 5.32 21.51 2.89
N ASN A 251 4.61 21.85 1.81
CA ASN A 251 3.14 21.79 1.81
C ASN A 251 2.66 20.33 1.78
N LEU A 252 2.18 19.85 2.94
CA LEU A 252 1.70 18.48 3.13
C LEU A 252 0.43 18.14 2.33
N ARG A 253 -0.45 19.12 2.09
CA ARG A 253 -1.76 18.90 1.42
C ARG A 253 -1.75 19.17 -0.08
N GLY A 254 -0.71 19.81 -0.59
CA GLY A 254 -0.51 20.01 -2.03
C GLY A 254 0.63 19.13 -2.51
N THR A 255 1.82 19.72 -2.60
CA THR A 255 3.02 19.10 -3.19
C THR A 255 3.37 17.73 -2.62
N TYR A 256 3.29 17.53 -1.30
CA TYR A 256 3.59 16.22 -0.71
C TYR A 256 2.48 15.20 -0.99
N GLN A 257 1.22 15.61 -0.98
CA GLN A 257 0.09 14.73 -1.26
C GLN A 257 0.19 14.19 -2.69
N ASP A 258 0.42 15.06 -3.68
CA ASP A 258 0.57 14.65 -5.08
C ASP A 258 1.77 13.70 -5.26
N TYR A 259 2.88 14.02 -4.60
CA TYR A 259 4.07 13.17 -4.62
C TYR A 259 3.82 11.81 -3.98
N LEU A 260 3.16 11.76 -2.82
CA LEU A 260 2.79 10.54 -2.12
C LEU A 260 1.80 9.71 -2.95
N GLN A 261 0.83 10.35 -3.60
CA GLN A 261 -0.12 9.71 -4.49
C GLN A 261 0.59 9.01 -5.64
N ALA A 262 1.49 9.72 -6.31
CA ALA A 262 2.25 9.21 -7.44
C ALA A 262 3.26 8.12 -7.09
N THR A 263 3.97 8.26 -5.97
CA THR A 263 5.12 7.40 -5.63
C THR A 263 4.83 6.33 -4.58
N HIS A 264 3.68 6.37 -3.92
CA HIS A 264 3.28 5.39 -2.89
C HIS A 264 1.91 4.78 -3.17
N ILE A 265 0.85 5.61 -3.28
CA ILE A 265 -0.54 5.12 -3.36
C ILE A 265 -0.80 4.41 -4.69
N THR A 266 -0.59 5.09 -5.82
CA THR A 266 -0.89 4.55 -7.16
C THR A 266 -0.13 3.27 -7.47
N PRO A 267 1.21 3.18 -7.24
CA PRO A 267 1.95 1.94 -7.50
C PRO A 267 1.45 0.76 -6.65
N LEU A 268 1.11 0.99 -5.39
CA LEU A 268 0.61 -0.08 -4.50
C LEU A 268 -0.81 -0.50 -4.88
N GLN A 269 -1.69 0.43 -5.25
CA GLN A 269 -3.04 0.11 -5.73
C GLN A 269 -3.00 -0.71 -7.03
N VAL A 270 -2.13 -0.34 -7.97
CA VAL A 270 -1.94 -1.14 -9.20
C VAL A 270 -1.42 -2.54 -8.87
N ILE A 271 -0.42 -2.66 -7.99
CA ILE A 271 0.08 -3.97 -7.54
C ILE A 271 -1.04 -4.78 -6.89
N GLN A 272 -1.84 -4.18 -6.00
CA GLN A 272 -2.98 -4.82 -5.35
C GLN A 272 -3.99 -5.36 -6.37
N ALA A 273 -4.32 -4.58 -7.40
CA ALA A 273 -5.22 -4.99 -8.47
C ALA A 273 -4.65 -6.11 -9.36
N LEU A 274 -3.32 -6.19 -9.50
CA LEU A 274 -2.64 -7.24 -10.28
C LEU A 274 -2.39 -8.53 -9.50
N LEU A 275 -2.43 -8.51 -8.16
CA LEU A 275 -2.24 -9.71 -7.33
C LEU A 275 -3.22 -10.85 -7.66
N PRO A 276 -4.54 -10.62 -7.86
CA PRO A 276 -5.45 -11.65 -8.35
C PRO A 276 -4.99 -12.31 -9.65
N LEU A 277 -4.46 -11.55 -10.61
CA LEU A 277 -3.95 -12.09 -11.89
C LEU A 277 -2.69 -12.93 -11.71
N LEU A 278 -1.83 -12.57 -10.75
CA LEU A 278 -0.66 -13.37 -10.42
C LEU A 278 -1.06 -14.69 -9.71
N ARG A 279 -2.14 -14.66 -8.92
CA ARG A 279 -2.67 -15.82 -8.17
C ARG A 279 -3.48 -16.80 -9.02
N SER A 280 -4.28 -16.31 -9.97
CA SER A 280 -5.21 -17.10 -10.79
C SER A 280 -4.53 -17.98 -11.84
N SER A 281 -3.20 -18.08 -11.79
CA SER A 281 -2.39 -18.90 -12.68
C SER A 281 -1.92 -20.23 -12.06
N PRO A 282 -2.68 -21.04 -11.28
CA PRO A 282 -2.11 -22.24 -10.66
C PRO A 282 -1.82 -23.37 -11.68
N ALA A 283 -2.73 -23.66 -12.63
CA ALA A 283 -2.50 -24.69 -13.65
C ALA A 283 -1.38 -24.29 -14.63
N ARG A 284 -1.33 -23.00 -14.96
CA ARG A 284 -0.36 -22.44 -15.93
C ARG A 284 0.97 -22.07 -15.29
N ALA A 285 1.00 -21.71 -14.00
CA ALA A 285 2.23 -21.60 -13.23
C ALA A 285 2.88 -22.97 -13.05
N ARG A 286 2.10 -24.05 -12.89
CA ARG A 286 2.62 -25.43 -12.95
C ARG A 286 3.23 -25.74 -14.31
N ASP A 287 2.57 -25.39 -15.41
CA ASP A 287 3.15 -25.52 -16.75
C ASP A 287 4.39 -24.63 -16.94
N ALA A 288 4.39 -23.42 -16.39
CA ALA A 288 5.55 -22.52 -16.45
C ALA A 288 6.73 -23.06 -15.63
N LEU A 289 6.48 -23.68 -14.48
CA LEU A 289 7.51 -24.29 -13.65
C LEU A 289 8.02 -25.60 -14.29
N ALA A 290 7.12 -26.42 -14.84
CA ALA A 290 7.43 -27.64 -15.59
C ALA A 290 8.19 -27.38 -16.90
N ASN A 291 7.87 -26.27 -17.59
CA ASN A 291 8.57 -25.80 -18.78
C ASN A 291 9.84 -25.00 -18.46
N GLY A 292 10.20 -24.84 -17.19
CA GLY A 292 11.41 -24.11 -16.79
C GLY A 292 11.37 -22.62 -17.14
N LEU A 293 10.20 -21.96 -17.04
CA LEU A 293 9.94 -20.54 -17.32
C LEU A 293 10.11 -19.63 -16.07
N GLY A 294 10.08 -20.20 -14.86
CA GLY A 294 10.58 -19.54 -13.62
C GLY A 294 9.50 -18.84 -12.79
N LYS A 295 9.88 -18.34 -11.61
CA LYS A 295 8.96 -17.70 -10.65
C LYS A 295 8.51 -16.33 -11.13
N GLN A 296 7.25 -15.97 -10.84
CA GLN A 296 6.74 -14.61 -11.07
C GLN A 296 7.42 -13.63 -10.12
N SER A 297 7.61 -12.39 -10.57
CA SER A 297 8.26 -11.35 -9.76
C SER A 297 7.45 -10.06 -9.68
N ILE A 298 7.40 -9.47 -8.48
CA ILE A 298 6.99 -8.08 -8.25
C ILE A 298 8.27 -7.34 -7.86
N VAL A 299 8.69 -6.38 -8.66
CA VAL A 299 9.92 -5.62 -8.48
C VAL A 299 9.56 -4.17 -8.20
N VAL A 300 10.00 -3.63 -7.07
CA VAL A 300 9.77 -2.23 -6.70
C VAL A 300 11.11 -1.52 -6.55
N CYS A 301 11.34 -0.48 -7.36
CA CYS A 301 12.59 0.27 -7.40
C CYS A 301 12.49 1.51 -6.50
N LEU A 302 13.31 1.60 -5.46
CA LEU A 302 13.29 2.72 -4.52
C LEU A 302 14.63 3.46 -4.54
N PRO A 303 14.65 4.79 -4.39
CA PRO A 303 15.91 5.53 -4.25
C PRO A 303 16.65 5.09 -2.99
N ALA A 304 17.89 4.63 -3.15
CA ALA A 304 18.70 4.08 -2.06
C ALA A 304 19.02 5.14 -0.99
N THR A 305 19.14 6.41 -1.37
CA THR A 305 19.33 7.53 -0.43
C THR A 305 18.15 7.66 0.53
N ASP A 306 16.94 7.63 -0.02
CA ASP A 306 15.74 8.05 0.69
C ASP A 306 15.09 6.87 1.43
N ALA A 307 15.19 5.65 0.87
CA ALA A 307 14.67 4.43 1.49
C ALA A 307 15.58 3.82 2.57
N ARG A 308 16.85 4.25 2.69
CA ARG A 308 17.83 3.70 3.64
C ARG A 308 18.25 4.68 4.72
N VAL A 309 18.55 5.92 4.33
CA VAL A 309 19.19 6.91 5.21
C VAL A 309 18.25 8.08 5.48
N GLY A 310 17.64 8.64 4.44
CA GLY A 310 16.85 9.86 4.54
C GLY A 310 17.76 11.07 4.72
N LEU A 311 17.98 11.84 3.65
CA LEU A 311 18.86 13.01 3.71
C LEU A 311 18.09 14.24 4.22
N PRO A 312 18.78 15.18 4.92
CA PRO A 312 18.21 16.47 5.26
C PRO A 312 17.66 17.18 4.02
N PHE A 313 16.57 17.93 4.20
CA PHE A 313 15.87 18.69 3.15
C PHE A 313 15.25 17.82 2.02
N GLY A 314 15.34 16.49 2.12
CA GLY A 314 14.69 15.52 1.24
C GLY A 314 13.47 14.84 1.88
N SER A 315 12.75 15.54 2.76
CA SER A 315 11.72 14.94 3.62
C SER A 315 10.60 14.25 2.84
N ALA A 316 10.04 14.90 1.80
CA ALA A 316 8.99 14.33 0.97
C ALA A 316 9.37 12.97 0.37
N GLN A 317 10.58 12.91 -0.20
CA GLN A 317 11.15 11.72 -0.84
C GLN A 317 11.42 10.61 0.17
N ALA A 318 12.06 10.95 1.30
CA ALA A 318 12.34 10.00 2.38
C ALA A 318 11.07 9.42 3.00
N MET A 319 10.07 10.26 3.31
CA MET A 319 8.81 9.80 3.89
C MET A 319 8.07 8.85 2.95
N SER A 320 7.94 9.20 1.67
CA SER A 320 7.26 8.35 0.68
C SER A 320 8.02 7.04 0.44
N ALA A 321 9.34 7.11 0.21
CA ALA A 321 10.15 5.93 -0.06
C ALA A 321 10.19 4.94 1.13
N ALA A 322 10.27 5.46 2.36
CA ALA A 322 10.20 4.65 3.58
C ALA A 322 8.83 3.98 3.75
N ALA A 323 7.73 4.69 3.48
CA ALA A 323 6.38 4.15 3.53
C ALA A 323 6.21 3.03 2.48
N THR A 324 6.64 3.25 1.24
CA THR A 324 6.57 2.24 0.17
C THR A 324 7.43 1.02 0.49
N LEU A 325 8.64 1.22 1.01
CA LEU A 325 9.50 0.11 1.45
C LEU A 325 8.79 -0.79 2.46
N ARG A 326 8.17 -0.20 3.50
CA ARG A 326 7.45 -0.97 4.51
C ARG A 326 6.23 -1.66 3.95
N GLY A 327 5.45 -1.02 3.08
CA GLY A 327 4.33 -1.65 2.38
C GLY A 327 4.75 -2.89 1.60
N VAL A 328 5.86 -2.81 0.84
CA VAL A 328 6.38 -3.94 0.05
C VAL A 328 6.94 -5.05 0.94
N GLU A 329 7.57 -4.71 2.07
CA GLU A 329 8.03 -5.70 3.05
C GLU A 329 6.88 -6.46 3.71
N VAL A 330 5.78 -5.76 4.04
CA VAL A 330 4.55 -6.37 4.56
C VAL A 330 3.94 -7.30 3.50
N LEU A 331 3.76 -6.83 2.26
CA LEU A 331 3.26 -7.66 1.15
C LEU A 331 4.09 -8.94 0.97
N ARG A 332 5.42 -8.84 1.07
CA ARG A 332 6.30 -10.02 1.01
C ARG A 332 6.01 -11.00 2.15
N ARG A 333 5.84 -10.51 3.39
CA ARG A 333 5.54 -11.35 4.56
C ARG A 333 4.18 -12.00 4.42
N GLU A 334 3.17 -11.28 3.94
CA GLU A 334 1.84 -11.80 3.65
C GLU A 334 1.88 -12.92 2.61
N ILE A 335 2.58 -12.71 1.49
CA ILE A 335 2.75 -13.73 0.45
C ILE A 335 3.45 -14.97 1.02
N ARG A 336 4.49 -14.80 1.85
CA ARG A 336 5.18 -15.92 2.50
C ARG A 336 4.29 -16.66 3.49
N ALA A 337 3.51 -15.95 4.30
CA ALA A 337 2.54 -16.54 5.22
C ALA A 337 1.47 -17.34 4.47
N ALA A 338 0.86 -16.75 3.45
CA ALA A 338 -0.12 -17.39 2.58
C ALA A 338 0.46 -18.60 1.81
N SER A 339 1.74 -18.53 1.45
CA SER A 339 2.44 -19.64 0.81
C SER A 339 2.69 -20.83 1.77
N SER A 340 2.68 -20.57 3.07
CA SER A 340 2.95 -21.58 4.12
C SER A 340 1.66 -22.19 4.70
N SER A 341 0.51 -21.53 4.54
CA SER A 341 -0.76 -21.87 5.19
C SER A 341 -1.54 -23.04 4.56
N GLY A 342 -0.91 -23.89 3.76
CA GLY A 342 -1.52 -25.14 3.28
C GLY A 342 -0.89 -25.76 2.03
N THR A 343 -1.44 -26.91 1.63
CA THR A 343 -1.08 -27.67 0.41
C THR A 343 -2.05 -27.45 -0.75
N SER A 344 -3.01 -26.52 -0.62
CA SER A 344 -3.95 -26.16 -1.70
C SER A 344 -3.22 -25.56 -2.91
N GLY A 345 -3.78 -25.72 -4.11
CA GLY A 345 -3.24 -25.15 -5.35
C GLY A 345 -3.10 -23.62 -5.33
N THR A 346 -3.88 -22.94 -4.49
CA THR A 346 -3.76 -21.49 -4.25
C THR A 346 -2.49 -21.15 -3.44
N ALA A 347 -2.16 -21.93 -2.41
CA ALA A 347 -0.92 -21.75 -1.65
C ALA A 347 0.33 -22.01 -2.52
N GLU A 348 0.25 -22.96 -3.46
CA GLU A 348 1.32 -23.20 -4.43
C GLU A 348 1.50 -22.02 -5.40
N ALA A 349 0.40 -21.41 -5.88
CA ALA A 349 0.47 -20.19 -6.68
C ALA A 349 1.14 -19.04 -5.91
N MET A 350 0.84 -18.88 -4.62
CA MET A 350 1.50 -17.89 -3.77
C MET A 350 3.01 -18.15 -3.60
N ARG A 351 3.46 -19.41 -3.54
CA ARG A 351 4.91 -19.77 -3.49
C ARG A 351 5.66 -19.37 -4.77
N ASN A 352 4.94 -19.19 -5.87
CA ASN A 352 5.50 -18.82 -7.16
C ASN A 352 5.72 -17.31 -7.31
N ILE A 353 5.13 -16.49 -6.44
CA ILE A 353 5.27 -15.03 -6.47
C ILE A 353 6.47 -14.62 -5.60
N ARG A 354 7.43 -13.92 -6.20
CA ARG A 354 8.58 -13.34 -5.50
C ARG A 354 8.47 -11.83 -5.46
N VAL A 355 8.62 -11.23 -4.28
CA VAL A 355 8.62 -9.77 -4.11
C VAL A 355 10.02 -9.26 -3.84
N VAL A 356 10.55 -8.43 -4.73
CA VAL A 356 11.93 -7.92 -4.69
C VAL A 356 11.90 -6.39 -4.61
N VAL A 357 12.66 -5.85 -3.65
CA VAL A 357 12.94 -4.41 -3.57
C VAL A 357 14.31 -4.16 -4.19
N VAL A 358 14.42 -3.13 -5.02
CA VAL A 358 15.69 -2.71 -5.63
C VAL A 358 16.00 -1.32 -5.13
N ASP A 359 17.00 -1.18 -4.26
CA ASP A 359 17.53 0.10 -3.83
C ASP A 359 18.45 0.65 -4.94
N VAL A 360 18.00 1.71 -5.60
CA VAL A 360 18.65 2.33 -6.76
C VAL A 360 19.44 3.55 -6.32
N GLY A 361 20.75 3.54 -6.54
CA GLY A 361 21.65 4.68 -6.37
C GLY A 361 21.69 5.55 -7.62
N ALA A 362 22.78 6.30 -7.79
CA ALA A 362 22.96 7.12 -8.99
C ALA A 362 23.23 6.23 -10.22
N VAL A 363 22.32 6.27 -11.19
CA VAL A 363 22.35 5.45 -12.42
C VAL A 363 22.00 6.33 -13.62
N GLY A 364 22.72 6.11 -14.73
CA GLY A 364 22.46 6.73 -16.03
C GLY A 364 23.11 8.08 -16.18
N GLU A 365 22.49 8.94 -16.99
CA GLU A 365 22.97 10.31 -17.10
C GLU A 365 22.73 11.01 -15.76
N ALA A 366 23.71 11.78 -15.29
CA ALA A 366 23.52 12.57 -14.08
C ALA A 366 22.33 13.50 -14.36
N ILE A 367 21.17 13.22 -13.75
CA ILE A 367 20.04 14.13 -13.76
C ILE A 367 20.64 15.48 -13.42
N LYS A 368 20.56 16.44 -14.34
CA LYS A 368 20.97 17.80 -14.05
C LYS A 368 20.09 18.21 -12.88
N ALA A 369 20.63 18.07 -11.67
CA ALA A 369 20.04 18.66 -10.49
C ALA A 369 19.75 20.12 -10.89
N PRO A 370 18.64 20.71 -10.40
CA PRO A 370 18.43 22.15 -10.53
C PRO A 370 19.79 22.80 -10.33
N SER A 371 20.23 23.64 -11.28
CA SER A 371 21.51 24.32 -11.13
C SER A 371 21.56 24.87 -9.71
N SER A 372 22.73 24.88 -9.06
CA SER A 372 22.85 25.48 -7.73
C SER A 372 22.09 26.80 -7.68
N ASP A 373 22.11 27.57 -8.76
CA ASP A 373 21.34 28.80 -8.92
C ASP A 373 19.81 28.65 -8.85
N SER A 374 19.17 27.62 -9.44
CA SER A 374 17.71 27.45 -9.34
C SER A 374 17.28 26.86 -7.99
N ALA A 375 18.10 26.03 -7.36
CA ALA A 375 17.88 25.58 -5.99
C ALA A 375 18.11 26.72 -4.98
N LEU A 376 19.10 27.60 -5.19
CA LEU A 376 19.29 28.81 -4.39
C LEU A 376 18.13 29.78 -4.57
N LYS A 377 17.58 29.95 -5.78
CA LYS A 377 16.34 30.73 -6.00
C LYS A 377 15.12 30.17 -5.28
N SER A 378 15.14 28.89 -4.87
CA SER A 378 14.04 28.35 -4.06
C SER A 378 14.04 28.93 -2.65
N ILE A 379 15.21 29.33 -2.14
CA ILE A 379 15.37 29.99 -0.84
C ILE A 379 14.64 31.33 -0.82
N ASP A 380 14.60 32.04 -1.95
CA ASP A 380 13.91 33.35 -2.05
C ASP A 380 12.40 33.24 -1.77
N LYS A 381 11.82 32.04 -1.91
CA LYS A 381 10.40 31.77 -1.59
C LYS A 381 10.14 31.48 -0.12
N TRP A 382 11.20 31.26 0.67
CA TRP A 382 11.09 30.92 2.08
C TRP A 382 10.81 32.15 2.93
N THR A 383 10.22 31.95 4.09
CA THR A 383 10.03 33.05 5.04
C THR A 383 11.39 33.55 5.57
N PRO A 384 11.50 34.82 6.02
CA PRO A 384 12.76 35.31 6.59
C PRO A 384 13.25 34.49 7.79
N ALA A 385 12.32 33.92 8.56
CA ALA A 385 12.63 33.01 9.66
C ALA A 385 13.21 31.68 9.16
N GLU A 386 12.60 31.06 8.16
CA GLU A 386 13.10 29.85 7.49
C GLU A 386 14.51 30.07 6.91
N GLN A 387 14.72 31.20 6.22
CA GLN A 387 16.02 31.55 5.63
C GLN A 387 17.10 31.70 6.71
N ALA A 388 16.76 32.35 7.84
CA ALA A 388 17.68 32.52 8.95
C ALA A 388 18.00 31.18 9.65
N ALA A 389 17.02 30.30 9.81
CA ALA A 389 17.19 29.02 10.48
C ALA A 389 17.91 27.97 9.62
N TYR A 390 17.55 27.88 8.34
CA TYR A 390 17.95 26.78 7.46
C TYR A 390 18.84 27.18 6.29
N GLY A 391 18.89 28.45 5.91
CA GLY A 391 19.56 28.91 4.69
C GLY A 391 21.05 28.55 4.64
N ALA A 392 21.78 28.68 5.74
CA ALA A 392 23.20 28.34 5.80
C ALA A 392 23.44 26.83 5.63
N ALA A 393 22.63 26.00 6.30
CA ALA A 393 22.71 24.54 6.19
C ALA A 393 22.34 24.08 4.78
N PHE A 394 21.22 24.57 4.25
CA PHE A 394 20.79 24.23 2.89
C PHE A 394 21.78 24.67 1.82
N GLY A 395 22.33 25.89 1.93
CA GLY A 395 23.38 26.38 1.05
C GLY A 395 24.63 25.49 1.08
N SER A 396 25.05 25.04 2.27
CA SER A 396 26.20 24.12 2.39
C SER A 396 25.95 22.76 1.73
N GLN A 397 24.74 22.20 1.84
CA GLN A 397 24.38 20.94 1.18
C GLN A 397 24.43 21.06 -0.34
N LEU A 398 24.02 22.22 -0.87
CA LEU A 398 24.00 22.48 -2.30
C LEU A 398 25.40 22.75 -2.87
N GLU A 399 26.26 23.44 -2.10
CA GLU A 399 27.67 23.68 -2.46
C GLU A 399 28.53 22.40 -2.36
N GLN A 400 28.29 21.56 -1.35
CA GLN A 400 29.08 20.36 -1.07
C GLN A 400 28.50 19.08 -1.66
N GLY A 401 27.50 19.16 -2.54
CA GLY A 401 26.96 17.99 -3.25
C GLY A 401 28.05 17.32 -4.08
N ILE A 402 28.83 16.42 -3.47
CA ILE A 402 29.85 15.62 -4.13
C ILE A 402 29.13 14.85 -5.22
N ARG A 403 29.30 15.30 -6.47
CA ARG A 403 28.74 14.66 -7.65
C ARG A 403 29.36 13.28 -7.76
N ARG A 404 28.64 12.27 -7.28
CA ARG A 404 29.01 10.88 -7.53
C ARG A 404 28.82 10.61 -9.01
N ASN A 405 29.83 10.01 -9.64
CA ASN A 405 29.68 9.57 -11.02
C ASN A 405 28.60 8.48 -11.07
N PRO A 406 27.51 8.69 -11.82
CA PRO A 406 26.45 7.69 -11.91
C PRO A 406 26.99 6.45 -12.62
N SER A 407 26.51 5.28 -12.21
CA SER A 407 26.82 4.04 -12.91
C SER A 407 26.06 3.97 -14.24
N ASP A 408 26.57 3.21 -15.19
CA ASP A 408 25.89 2.99 -16.47
C ASP A 408 24.47 2.41 -16.28
N THR A 409 23.52 2.82 -17.14
CA THR A 409 22.13 2.32 -17.13
C THR A 409 22.07 0.82 -17.33
N SER A 410 23.04 0.26 -18.08
CA SER A 410 23.14 -1.18 -18.31
C SER A 410 23.25 -2.00 -17.02
N VAL A 411 23.91 -1.47 -15.98
CA VAL A 411 24.05 -2.14 -14.68
C VAL A 411 22.69 -2.31 -14.00
N PHE A 412 21.83 -1.29 -14.10
CA PHE A 412 20.48 -1.34 -13.59
C PHE A 412 19.60 -2.29 -14.39
N VAL A 413 19.60 -2.14 -15.71
CA VAL A 413 18.82 -2.99 -16.61
C VAL A 413 19.19 -4.46 -16.43
N ASP A 414 20.48 -4.80 -16.39
CA ASP A 414 20.95 -6.16 -16.17
C ASP A 414 20.51 -6.72 -14.81
N ALA A 415 20.51 -5.89 -13.75
CA ALA A 415 20.04 -6.32 -12.43
C ALA A 415 18.53 -6.62 -12.43
N ILE A 416 17.71 -5.76 -13.04
CA ILE A 416 16.26 -5.97 -13.13
C ILE A 416 15.95 -7.21 -13.97
N VAL A 417 16.58 -7.36 -15.13
CA VAL A 417 16.31 -8.53 -15.96
C VAL A 417 16.84 -9.82 -15.34
N ASP A 418 17.93 -9.78 -14.57
CA ASP A 418 18.38 -10.92 -13.77
C ASP A 418 17.30 -11.36 -12.77
N VAL A 419 16.59 -10.41 -12.14
CA VAL A 419 15.46 -10.71 -11.25
C VAL A 419 14.28 -11.31 -12.03
N VAL A 420 13.85 -10.66 -13.12
CA VAL A 420 12.70 -11.08 -13.95
C VAL A 420 12.93 -12.47 -14.57
N SER A 421 14.15 -12.73 -15.01
CA SER A 421 14.52 -14.00 -15.65
C SER A 421 14.96 -15.08 -14.67
N ASN A 422 14.99 -14.79 -13.36
CA ASN A 422 15.58 -15.64 -12.33
C ASN A 422 16.98 -16.13 -12.72
N GLY A 423 17.82 -15.23 -13.26
CA GLY A 423 19.19 -15.51 -13.67
C GLY A 423 19.38 -16.23 -15.01
N ARG A 424 18.30 -16.51 -15.76
CA ARG A 424 18.39 -17.31 -17.00
C ARG A 424 18.78 -16.52 -18.24
N LYS A 425 18.46 -15.22 -18.30
CA LYS A 425 18.65 -14.37 -19.50
C LYS A 425 19.67 -13.24 -19.30
N SER A 426 20.52 -13.31 -18.26
CA SER A 426 21.53 -12.28 -17.96
C SER A 426 22.72 -12.32 -18.94
N GLY A 427 23.11 -11.17 -19.49
CA GLY A 427 23.85 -11.08 -20.76
C GLY A 427 25.38 -10.95 -20.70
N ARG A 428 26.04 -10.67 -19.57
CA ARG A 428 27.48 -10.31 -19.61
C ARG A 428 28.44 -10.97 -18.61
N ALA A 429 27.97 -11.71 -17.60
CA ALA A 429 28.89 -12.31 -16.61
C ALA A 429 28.57 -13.75 -16.18
N CYS A 430 27.48 -14.36 -16.67
CA CYS A 430 26.99 -15.63 -16.13
C CYS A 430 26.72 -16.67 -17.22
N ARG A 431 27.79 -17.06 -17.94
CA ARG A 431 27.83 -18.36 -18.64
C ARG A 431 28.32 -19.49 -17.73
N SER A 432 28.65 -19.20 -16.47
CA SER A 432 29.01 -20.20 -15.47
C SER A 432 27.76 -20.85 -14.90
N HIS A 433 27.74 -22.19 -14.98
CA HIS A 433 26.78 -23.17 -14.47
C HIS A 433 25.48 -22.66 -13.76
N PRO A 434 24.30 -23.21 -14.10
CA PRO A 434 23.01 -22.83 -13.49
C PRO A 434 22.99 -22.92 -11.95
N ALA A 435 23.83 -23.77 -11.35
CA ALA A 435 24.03 -23.87 -9.91
C ALA A 435 24.53 -22.56 -9.27
N PHE A 436 25.38 -21.80 -9.96
CA PHE A 436 25.91 -20.51 -9.47
C PHE A 436 24.86 -19.40 -9.51
N ALA A 437 23.93 -19.42 -10.47
CA ALA A 437 22.80 -18.50 -10.52
C ALA A 437 21.83 -18.74 -9.36
N THR A 438 21.53 -20.00 -9.04
CA THR A 438 20.70 -20.37 -7.88
C THR A 438 21.37 -20.00 -6.55
N LEU A 439 22.69 -20.22 -6.43
CA LEU A 439 23.46 -19.81 -5.24
C LEU A 439 23.48 -18.28 -5.09
N ARG A 440 23.68 -17.54 -6.19
CA ARG A 440 23.65 -16.06 -6.19
C ARG A 440 22.28 -15.53 -5.82
N GLN A 441 21.20 -16.20 -6.25
CA GLN A 441 19.82 -15.85 -5.91
C GLN A 441 19.49 -16.13 -4.44
N PHE A 442 20.04 -17.22 -3.88
CA PHE A 442 19.94 -17.53 -2.45
C PHE A 442 20.70 -16.51 -1.59
N VAL A 443 21.86 -16.05 -2.05
CA VAL A 443 22.70 -15.06 -1.35
C VAL A 443 22.21 -13.61 -1.52
N ARG A 444 21.60 -13.25 -2.66
CA ARG A 444 21.11 -11.86 -2.92
C ARG A 444 19.89 -11.46 -2.10
N GLY A 445 19.17 -12.41 -1.50
CA GLY A 445 17.94 -12.14 -0.77
C GLY A 445 16.84 -11.49 -1.62
N ASP A 446 15.87 -10.86 -0.95
CA ASP A 446 14.72 -10.19 -1.59
C ASP A 446 14.85 -8.65 -1.64
N ARG A 447 16.05 -8.14 -1.31
CA ARG A 447 16.40 -6.72 -1.41
C ARG A 447 17.76 -6.60 -2.07
N ILE A 448 17.79 -5.95 -3.23
CA ILE A 448 18.97 -5.82 -4.09
C ILE A 448 19.38 -4.37 -4.12
N VAL A 449 20.68 -4.12 -4.20
CA VAL A 449 21.26 -2.79 -4.22
C VAL A 449 21.93 -2.61 -5.58
N VAL A 450 21.63 -1.50 -6.26
CA VAL A 450 22.04 -1.26 -7.65
C VAL A 450 22.43 0.19 -7.83
N GLY A 451 23.53 0.42 -8.54
CA GLY A 451 23.97 1.76 -8.91
C GLY A 451 24.96 2.40 -7.92
N ALA A 452 25.50 3.55 -8.33
CA ALA A 452 26.56 4.21 -7.59
C ALA A 452 26.07 4.72 -6.23
N GLY A 453 26.82 4.43 -5.16
CA GLY A 453 26.50 4.85 -3.80
C GLY A 453 25.41 4.03 -3.09
N ALA A 454 24.66 3.20 -3.80
CA ALA A 454 23.57 2.42 -3.22
C ALA A 454 24.06 1.47 -2.11
N HIS A 455 25.21 0.82 -2.32
CA HIS A 455 25.85 -0.01 -1.30
C HIS A 455 26.29 0.81 -0.10
N THR A 456 26.85 2.00 -0.31
CA THR A 456 27.26 2.90 0.77
C THR A 456 26.07 3.28 1.64
N TYR A 457 24.92 3.63 1.05
CA TYR A 457 23.71 3.95 1.81
C TYR A 457 23.11 2.71 2.50
N ALA A 458 23.20 1.54 1.88
CA ALA A 458 22.80 0.29 2.51
C ALA A 458 23.66 -0.01 3.76
N PHE A 459 24.98 0.17 3.69
CA PHE A 459 25.86 0.02 4.84
C PHE A 459 25.60 1.08 5.91
N ALA A 460 25.42 2.34 5.50
CA ALA A 460 25.13 3.44 6.41
C ALA A 460 23.84 3.21 7.21
N SER A 461 22.83 2.55 6.63
CA SER A 461 21.58 2.22 7.34
C SER A 461 21.72 1.22 8.48
N TYR A 462 22.85 0.52 8.60
CA TYR A 462 23.14 -0.37 9.73
C TYR A 462 23.89 0.32 10.86
N LEU A 463 24.35 1.56 10.67
CA LEU A 463 25.01 2.32 11.71
C LEU A 463 24.01 2.76 12.78
N PRO A 464 24.41 2.80 14.07
CA PRO A 464 23.65 3.47 15.11
C PRO A 464 23.30 4.91 14.70
N PRO A 465 22.09 5.41 15.00
CA PRO A 465 21.65 6.75 14.60
C PRO A 465 22.62 7.86 15.00
N LEU A 466 23.22 7.79 16.20
CA LEU A 466 24.21 8.77 16.65
C LEU A 466 25.45 8.86 15.74
N LEU A 467 25.95 7.72 15.24
CA LEU A 467 27.09 7.69 14.33
C LEU A 467 26.70 8.17 12.93
N LEU A 468 25.51 7.77 12.47
CA LEU A 468 24.99 8.20 11.19
C LEU A 468 24.77 9.72 11.16
N ASP A 469 24.14 10.27 12.20
CA ASP A 469 23.90 11.70 12.34
C ASP A 469 25.22 12.48 12.47
N ALA A 470 26.18 11.96 13.23
CA ALA A 470 27.53 12.55 13.28
C ALA A 470 28.16 12.61 11.89
N LEU A 471 28.13 11.52 11.11
CA LEU A 471 28.68 11.46 9.76
C LEU A 471 27.96 12.40 8.78
N LEU A 472 26.62 12.47 8.86
CA LEU A 472 25.82 13.36 8.04
C LEU A 472 26.00 14.84 8.43
N ASN A 473 26.40 15.14 9.67
CA ASN A 473 26.62 16.49 10.18
C ASN A 473 28.02 17.07 9.90
N ILE A 474 29.02 16.24 9.57
CA ILE A 474 30.39 16.69 9.23
C ILE A 474 30.40 17.82 8.18
N PRO A 475 29.67 17.74 7.06
CA PRO A 475 29.72 18.76 6.02
C PRO A 475 29.22 20.13 6.52
N TYR A 476 28.16 20.13 7.34
CA TYR A 476 27.60 21.32 7.98
C TYR A 476 28.55 21.91 9.03
N PHE A 477 29.23 21.06 9.81
CA PHE A 477 30.25 21.49 10.78
C PHE A 477 31.46 22.14 10.09
N LEU A 478 31.93 21.56 8.98
CA LEU A 478 32.99 22.16 8.17
C LEU A 478 32.55 23.48 7.53
N ALA A 479 31.30 23.56 7.07
CA ALA A 479 30.72 24.80 6.56
C ALA A 479 30.58 25.85 7.66
N SER A 480 30.24 25.48 8.90
CA SER A 480 30.17 26.42 10.02
C SER A 480 31.56 26.97 10.38
N ILE A 481 32.60 26.13 10.34
CA ILE A 481 33.99 26.59 10.53
C ILE A 481 34.39 27.55 9.40
N ARG A 482 34.10 27.20 8.14
CA ARG A 482 34.36 28.09 7.00
C ARG A 482 33.67 29.45 7.17
N ASN A 483 32.39 29.44 7.53
CA ASN A 483 31.59 30.65 7.71
C ASN A 483 32.06 31.48 8.90
N ALA A 484 32.58 30.86 9.97
CA ALA A 484 33.19 31.55 11.10
C ALA A 484 34.54 32.21 10.77
N LEU A 485 35.25 31.67 9.77
CA LEU A 485 36.55 32.18 9.31
C LEU A 485 36.44 33.24 8.21
N LEU A 486 35.24 33.46 7.63
CA LEU A 486 35.00 34.50 6.64
C LEU A 486 34.68 35.84 7.35
N PRO A 487 35.39 36.94 7.03
CA PRO A 487 35.21 38.25 7.69
C PRO A 487 33.87 38.92 7.37
N ILE A 488 33.11 38.40 6.40
CA ILE A 488 31.77 38.85 6.03
C ILE A 488 30.89 37.60 5.96
N PRO A 489 29.88 37.45 6.84
CA PRO A 489 28.93 36.34 6.71
C PRO A 489 28.18 36.46 5.38
N PRO A 490 27.97 35.37 4.63
CA PRO A 490 27.17 35.42 3.41
C PRO A 490 25.78 35.97 3.75
N ARG A 491 25.38 37.01 3.01
CA ARG A 491 24.26 37.89 3.31
C ARG A 491 22.97 37.13 3.62
N VAL A 492 22.57 37.11 4.88
CA VAL A 492 21.15 37.02 5.26
C VAL A 492 20.62 38.45 5.19
N THR A 493 19.85 38.78 4.16
CA THR A 493 19.13 40.05 4.09
C THR A 493 18.03 40.04 5.14
N VAL A 494 18.36 40.50 6.34
CA VAL A 494 17.34 40.89 7.33
C VAL A 494 16.58 42.08 6.74
N PRO A 495 15.25 42.02 6.53
CA PRO A 495 14.49 43.20 6.14
C PRO A 495 14.64 44.24 7.26
N PRO A 496 14.80 45.53 6.96
CA PRO A 496 14.84 46.55 8.00
C PRO A 496 13.55 46.48 8.83
N PRO A 497 13.62 46.71 10.16
CA PRO A 497 12.44 46.69 11.01
C PRO A 497 11.43 47.67 10.45
N ALA A 498 10.22 47.18 10.18
CA ALA A 498 9.11 47.99 9.70
C ALA A 498 8.95 49.20 10.64
N ALA A 499 9.19 50.39 10.09
CA ALA A 499 8.90 51.63 10.77
C ALA A 499 7.45 51.59 11.25
N ALA A 500 7.25 51.91 12.54
CA ALA A 500 5.96 51.91 13.22
C ALA A 500 4.84 52.47 12.32
N ALA A 501 3.86 51.63 12.01
CA ALA A 501 2.66 52.05 11.32
C ALA A 501 1.93 53.10 12.17
N ALA A 502 1.77 54.30 11.61
CA ALA A 502 0.91 55.33 12.17
C ALA A 502 -0.55 54.83 12.19
N PRO A 503 -1.36 55.23 13.18
CA PRO A 503 -2.77 54.81 13.27
C PRO A 503 -3.59 55.39 12.11
N PRO A 504 -4.61 54.67 11.60
CA PRO A 504 -5.42 55.11 10.48
C PRO A 504 -6.34 56.29 10.87
N PRO A 505 -6.56 57.29 9.99
CA PRO A 505 -7.51 58.35 10.24
C PRO A 505 -8.96 57.84 10.15
N ALA A 506 -9.80 58.42 11.01
CA ALA A 506 -11.20 58.09 11.18
C ALA A 506 -12.05 58.34 9.92
N ALA A 507 -13.03 57.47 9.72
CA ALA A 507 -14.00 57.49 8.62
C ALA A 507 -14.84 58.79 8.61
N VAL A 508 -14.95 59.39 7.42
CA VAL A 508 -15.98 60.39 7.11
C VAL A 508 -17.03 59.72 6.22
N VAL A 509 -18.26 59.79 6.69
CA VAL A 509 -19.50 59.35 6.04
C VAL A 509 -19.85 60.34 4.94
N GLU A 510 -20.14 59.86 3.73
CA GLU A 510 -21.01 60.58 2.80
C GLU A 510 -21.85 59.64 1.92
N LYS A 511 -23.08 60.09 1.65
CA LYS A 511 -24.27 59.34 1.20
C LYS A 511 -24.45 59.43 -0.34
N PRO A 512 -25.12 58.46 -1.00
CA PRO A 512 -25.14 58.35 -2.47
C PRO A 512 -26.32 59.08 -3.16
N PRO A 513 -26.21 59.32 -4.48
CA PRO A 513 -27.32 59.06 -5.43
C PRO A 513 -26.82 58.39 -6.73
N ALA A 514 -27.46 57.32 -7.22
CA ALA A 514 -28.68 57.24 -8.05
C ALA A 514 -28.44 57.35 -9.58
N ALA A 515 -28.79 56.24 -10.23
CA ALA A 515 -29.02 55.92 -11.65
C ALA A 515 -29.02 57.01 -12.73
N SER A 516 -28.42 56.68 -13.89
CA SER A 516 -29.09 56.85 -15.19
C SER A 516 -28.49 55.95 -16.29
N SER A 517 -29.41 55.55 -17.16
CA SER A 517 -29.35 54.64 -18.30
C SER A 517 -28.68 55.22 -19.55
N SER A 518 -28.08 54.35 -20.38
CA SER A 518 -28.25 54.38 -21.84
C SER A 518 -27.66 53.11 -22.47
N GLY A 519 -28.49 52.33 -23.17
CA GLY A 519 -28.03 51.30 -24.09
C GLY A 519 -27.55 51.88 -25.42
N THR A 520 -26.98 51.05 -26.29
CA THR A 520 -27.54 50.67 -27.62
C THR A 520 -26.50 49.83 -28.38
N ASP A 521 -26.95 48.66 -28.84
CA ASP A 521 -26.62 47.84 -30.03
C ASP A 521 -25.19 47.77 -30.61
N SER A 522 -24.72 46.53 -30.78
CA SER A 522 -24.45 45.94 -32.12
C SER A 522 -24.09 44.44 -32.04
N GLU A 523 -24.97 43.59 -32.57
CA GLU A 523 -24.67 42.33 -33.27
C GLU A 523 -24.94 42.59 -34.79
N PRO A 524 -24.63 41.71 -35.79
CA PRO A 524 -24.31 40.26 -35.72
C PRO A 524 -23.22 39.78 -36.72
N GLU A 525 -22.90 38.46 -36.70
CA GLU A 525 -22.73 37.54 -37.86
C GLU A 525 -22.18 36.18 -37.35
N HIS A 526 -23.01 35.11 -37.24
CA HIS A 526 -23.21 33.99 -38.18
C HIS A 526 -21.91 33.38 -38.77
N SER A 527 -21.59 32.09 -38.62
CA SER A 527 -22.30 30.92 -39.19
C SER A 527 -21.60 29.61 -38.74
N GLU A 528 -22.35 28.58 -38.34
CA GLU A 528 -22.54 27.28 -39.03
C GLU A 528 -21.32 26.33 -38.98
N THR A 529 -21.37 25.03 -38.64
CA THR A 529 -22.28 23.90 -38.93
C THR A 529 -21.81 22.72 -38.04
N GLY A 530 -22.69 21.89 -37.46
CA GLY A 530 -23.17 20.60 -38.02
C GLY A 530 -22.21 19.44 -37.66
N SER A 531 -22.59 18.20 -37.33
CA SER A 531 -23.87 17.52 -37.18
C SER A 531 -23.61 16.23 -36.36
N GLU A 532 -24.66 15.77 -35.68
CA GLU A 532 -25.08 14.38 -35.43
C GLU A 532 -24.08 13.21 -35.58
N ALA A 533 -23.99 12.41 -34.51
CA ALA A 533 -24.02 10.95 -34.64
C ALA A 533 -24.45 10.33 -33.30
N ASP A 534 -25.59 9.62 -33.29
CA ASP A 534 -25.91 8.67 -32.24
C ASP A 534 -26.70 7.48 -32.79
N VAL A 535 -26.57 6.37 -32.06
CA VAL A 535 -27.26 5.07 -32.12
C VAL A 535 -26.54 3.96 -32.90
N GLU A 536 -25.82 3.11 -32.15
CA GLU A 536 -26.14 1.68 -32.12
C GLU A 536 -25.69 1.01 -30.81
N SER A 537 -26.64 0.33 -30.19
CA SER A 537 -26.55 -0.37 -28.92
C SER A 537 -25.71 -1.65 -29.02
N ASN A 538 -24.88 -1.94 -28.01
CA ASN A 538 -24.64 -3.33 -27.65
C ASN A 538 -24.44 -3.50 -26.14
N SER A 539 -25.31 -4.32 -25.56
CA SER A 539 -25.39 -4.72 -24.17
C SER A 539 -24.21 -5.61 -23.77
N GLY A 540 -23.55 -5.28 -22.66
CA GLY A 540 -22.54 -6.11 -22.00
C GLY A 540 -22.50 -5.78 -20.51
N VAL A 541 -23.20 -6.59 -19.73
CA VAL A 541 -23.36 -6.50 -18.27
C VAL A 541 -22.05 -6.82 -17.53
N GLY A 542 -21.72 -6.02 -16.51
CA GLY A 542 -20.86 -6.46 -15.40
C GLY A 542 -19.95 -5.37 -14.81
N GLU A 543 -20.26 -4.95 -13.58
CA GLU A 543 -19.37 -4.28 -12.61
C GLU A 543 -19.21 -2.75 -12.73
N SER A 544 -20.27 -2.00 -12.40
CA SER A 544 -20.22 -0.55 -12.18
C SER A 544 -21.19 -0.14 -11.07
N TRP A 545 -20.77 -0.22 -9.80
CA TRP A 545 -21.59 0.23 -8.65
C TRP A 545 -20.83 1.05 -7.59
N ALA A 546 -19.56 1.42 -7.83
CA ALA A 546 -18.72 1.97 -6.77
C ALA A 546 -18.75 3.50 -6.62
N PHE A 547 -19.36 4.27 -7.53
CA PHE A 547 -18.98 5.69 -7.67
C PHE A 547 -19.91 6.75 -7.08
N LEU A 548 -21.07 6.42 -6.48
CA LEU A 548 -22.00 7.46 -6.00
C LEU A 548 -22.30 7.50 -4.50
N LEU A 549 -21.66 6.66 -3.66
CA LEU A 549 -21.84 6.71 -2.20
C LEU A 549 -20.53 6.72 -1.37
N THR A 550 -19.37 6.82 -2.00
CA THR A 550 -18.09 6.53 -1.30
C THR A 550 -17.05 7.63 -1.45
N TYR A 551 -17.31 8.80 -0.88
CA TYR A 551 -16.25 9.64 -0.35
C TYR A 551 -16.72 10.25 0.96
N MET A 552 -16.20 9.73 2.09
CA MET A 552 -15.91 10.52 3.29
C MET A 552 -15.25 9.66 4.38
N VAL A 553 -13.94 9.86 4.58
CA VAL A 553 -13.25 9.60 5.85
C VAL A 553 -12.48 10.87 6.21
N PRO A 554 -12.68 11.46 7.41
CA PRO A 554 -11.66 12.29 8.02
C PRO A 554 -11.11 11.66 9.32
N ARG A 555 -9.79 11.68 9.48
CA ARG A 555 -9.12 11.37 10.76
C ARG A 555 -9.01 12.64 11.62
N HIS A 556 -9.51 12.49 12.85
CA HIS A 556 -9.31 13.27 14.08
C HIS A 556 -10.05 14.62 14.22
N GLY A 557 -11.03 14.62 15.13
CA GLY A 557 -11.30 15.76 16.03
C GLY A 557 -12.37 16.77 15.62
N ARG A 558 -13.22 16.48 14.64
CA ARG A 558 -14.46 17.26 14.39
C ARG A 558 -15.47 16.40 13.63
N MET A 559 -16.73 16.42 14.06
CA MET A 559 -17.87 15.77 13.39
C MET A 559 -17.84 16.06 11.88
N PRO A 560 -18.00 15.06 11.00
CA PRO A 560 -18.15 15.30 9.57
C PRO A 560 -19.51 15.98 9.34
N THR A 561 -19.50 17.20 8.82
CA THR A 561 -20.68 17.75 8.15
C THR A 561 -20.89 16.92 6.88
N SER A 562 -21.88 16.04 6.95
CA SER A 562 -22.37 15.18 5.88
C SER A 562 -22.50 15.93 4.55
N THR A 563 -21.86 15.42 3.49
CA THR A 563 -22.34 15.65 2.12
C THR A 563 -23.65 14.88 1.95
N GLN A 564 -24.73 15.64 1.76
CA GLN A 564 -26.15 15.30 1.83
C GLN A 564 -26.55 14.01 1.07
N GLY A 565 -27.14 13.04 1.78
CA GLY A 565 -27.74 11.85 1.18
C GLY A 565 -29.13 11.54 1.74
N ILE A 566 -30.14 11.48 0.89
CA ILE A 566 -31.51 11.07 1.23
C ILE A 566 -31.70 9.64 0.71
N SER A 567 -32.33 8.77 1.49
CA SER A 567 -32.54 7.38 1.13
C SER A 567 -34.00 6.96 1.24
N LEU A 568 -34.42 6.04 0.37
CA LEU A 568 -35.68 5.33 0.45
C LEU A 568 -35.45 3.99 1.14
N TRP A 569 -36.21 3.73 2.21
CA TRP A 569 -36.12 2.54 3.04
C TRP A 569 -37.43 1.78 2.98
N LEU A 570 -37.39 0.49 2.65
CA LEU A 570 -38.51 -0.42 2.86
C LEU A 570 -38.48 -0.90 4.31
N VAL A 571 -39.53 -0.59 5.07
CA VAL A 571 -39.56 -0.79 6.53
C VAL A 571 -40.54 -1.91 6.89
N PRO A 572 -40.18 -2.83 7.81
CA PRO A 572 -41.11 -3.82 8.36
C PRO A 572 -42.28 -3.15 9.09
N ASN A 573 -43.38 -3.89 9.26
CA ASN A 573 -44.45 -3.42 10.14
C ASN A 573 -43.96 -3.24 11.61
N GLU A 574 -44.74 -2.51 12.41
CA GLU A 574 -44.33 -2.12 13.76
C GLU A 574 -44.06 -3.32 14.68
N GLU A 575 -44.86 -4.39 14.56
CA GLU A 575 -44.69 -5.61 15.35
C GLU A 575 -43.38 -6.33 14.99
N THR A 576 -43.13 -6.56 13.70
CA THR A 576 -41.92 -7.23 13.22
C THR A 576 -40.67 -6.40 13.46
N THR A 577 -40.78 -5.06 13.38
CA THR A 577 -39.72 -4.13 13.75
C THR A 577 -39.24 -4.39 15.19
N LYS A 578 -40.17 -4.40 16.16
CA LYS A 578 -39.84 -4.64 17.57
C LYS A 578 -39.17 -6.01 17.76
N LYS A 579 -39.66 -7.04 17.06
CA LYS A 579 -39.05 -8.38 17.07
C LYS A 579 -37.61 -8.36 16.54
N ILE A 580 -37.35 -7.78 15.37
CA ILE A 580 -36.00 -7.70 14.79
C ILE A 580 -35.05 -6.89 15.70
N GLU A 581 -35.52 -5.80 16.30
CA GLU A 581 -34.73 -4.99 17.22
C GLU A 581 -34.24 -5.79 18.44
N THR A 582 -35.03 -6.74 18.96
CA THR A 582 -34.59 -7.61 20.07
C THR A 582 -33.36 -8.44 19.68
N ALA A 583 -33.30 -8.93 18.44
CA ALA A 583 -32.15 -9.67 17.93
C ALA A 583 -30.92 -8.76 17.72
N MET A 584 -31.16 -7.47 17.42
CA MET A 584 -30.12 -6.43 17.24
C MET A 584 -29.56 -5.86 18.55
N LYS A 585 -30.07 -6.24 19.72
CA LYS A 585 -29.55 -5.76 21.03
C LYS A 585 -28.21 -6.38 21.43
N THR A 586 -27.76 -7.43 20.73
CA THR A 586 -26.58 -8.21 21.11
C THR A 586 -25.28 -7.49 20.72
N ARG A 587 -24.63 -6.84 21.69
CA ARG A 587 -23.38 -6.10 21.48
C ARG A 587 -22.24 -6.59 22.38
N PRO A 588 -20.97 -6.48 21.96
CA PRO A 588 -19.84 -6.76 22.85
C PRO A 588 -19.81 -5.80 24.05
N PRO A 589 -19.21 -6.21 25.19
CA PRO A 589 -19.18 -5.40 26.40
C PRO A 589 -18.32 -4.13 26.25
N THR A 590 -17.39 -4.12 25.30
CA THR A 590 -16.49 -3.00 25.02
C THR A 590 -16.33 -2.83 23.52
N THR A 591 -16.49 -1.59 23.02
CA THR A 591 -16.18 -1.20 21.64
C THR A 591 -15.04 -0.18 21.64
N LYS A 592 -14.20 -0.19 20.61
CA LYS A 592 -13.12 0.79 20.44
C LYS A 592 -13.66 2.11 19.88
N SER A 593 -14.73 2.06 19.08
CA SER A 593 -15.41 3.24 18.55
C SER A 593 -16.79 3.49 19.17
N PRO A 594 -17.15 4.75 19.45
CA PRO A 594 -18.51 5.12 19.83
C PRO A 594 -19.49 5.11 18.63
N SER A 595 -19.00 5.01 17.40
CA SER A 595 -19.83 4.85 16.19
C SER A 595 -20.21 3.39 15.90
N SER A 596 -19.61 2.42 16.60
CA SER A 596 -19.97 1.01 16.42
C SER A 596 -21.24 0.66 17.20
N PHE A 597 -22.08 -0.20 16.62
CA PHE A 597 -23.37 -0.62 17.19
C PHE A 597 -24.34 0.54 17.50
N PRO A 598 -24.53 1.52 16.58
CA PRO A 598 -25.55 2.54 16.80
C PRO A 598 -26.94 1.91 16.69
N PRO A 599 -27.93 2.40 17.45
CA PRO A 599 -29.32 2.02 17.22
C PRO A 599 -29.82 2.63 15.90
N PHE A 600 -30.59 1.85 15.13
CA PHE A 600 -31.28 2.33 13.93
C PHE A 600 -32.51 1.45 13.65
N GLN A 601 -33.48 2.03 12.94
CA GLN A 601 -34.69 1.34 12.48
C GLN A 601 -34.32 0.22 11.50
N PRO A 602 -34.73 -1.05 11.71
CA PRO A 602 -34.54 -2.12 10.72
C PRO A 602 -35.18 -1.76 9.37
N HIS A 603 -34.41 -1.83 8.28
CA HIS A 603 -34.88 -1.50 6.93
C HIS A 603 -34.07 -2.18 5.82
N VAL A 604 -34.66 -2.26 4.63
CA VAL A 604 -33.96 -2.55 3.37
C VAL A 604 -33.82 -1.25 2.56
N THR A 605 -32.60 -0.85 2.24
CA THR A 605 -32.37 0.35 1.41
C THR A 605 -32.75 0.08 -0.05
N LEU A 606 -33.71 0.86 -0.56
CA LEU A 606 -34.23 0.74 -1.92
C LEU A 606 -33.45 1.62 -2.90
N ALA A 607 -33.23 2.88 -2.55
CA ALA A 607 -32.46 3.82 -3.37
C ALA A 607 -31.91 4.99 -2.54
N SER A 608 -30.87 5.66 -3.03
CA SER A 608 -30.30 6.88 -2.43
C SER A 608 -30.06 7.96 -3.49
N SER A 609 -30.35 9.22 -3.14
CA SER A 609 -30.12 10.38 -4.01
C SER A 609 -29.92 11.65 -3.18
N SER A 610 -29.26 12.66 -3.76
CA SER A 610 -29.19 14.01 -3.20
C SER A 610 -30.45 14.85 -3.48
N ASP A 611 -31.31 14.41 -4.41
CA ASP A 611 -32.55 15.11 -4.77
C ASP A 611 -33.79 14.46 -4.12
N PRO A 612 -34.40 15.10 -3.10
CA PRO A 612 -35.64 14.60 -2.49
C PRO A 612 -36.84 14.63 -3.42
N ALA A 613 -36.88 15.53 -4.41
CA ALA A 613 -38.00 15.62 -5.34
C ALA A 613 -38.00 14.42 -6.29
N ALA A 614 -36.82 14.05 -6.81
CA ALA A 614 -36.65 12.83 -7.61
C ALA A 614 -37.06 11.57 -6.84
N LEU A 615 -36.60 11.39 -5.60
CA LEU A 615 -36.97 10.22 -4.79
C LEU A 615 -38.47 10.14 -4.55
N ARG A 616 -39.13 11.27 -4.26
CA ARG A 616 -40.58 11.32 -4.06
C ARG A 616 -41.35 10.98 -5.34
N ALA A 617 -40.88 11.44 -6.50
CA ALA A 617 -41.57 11.24 -7.77
C ALA A 617 -41.57 9.76 -8.22
N VAL A 618 -40.57 8.98 -7.82
CA VAL A 618 -40.41 7.60 -8.29
C VAL A 618 -41.09 6.55 -7.41
N VAL A 619 -41.58 6.91 -6.22
CA VAL A 619 -42.34 5.98 -5.37
C VAL A 619 -43.68 5.67 -6.05
N PRO A 620 -43.96 4.40 -6.45
CA PRO A 620 -45.18 4.09 -7.18
C PRO A 620 -46.42 4.29 -6.31
N ARG A 621 -47.43 4.99 -6.84
CA ARG A 621 -48.71 5.18 -6.16
C ARG A 621 -49.52 3.89 -6.23
N GLY A 622 -49.95 3.36 -5.07
CA GLY A 622 -50.75 2.14 -5.00
C GLY A 622 -49.95 0.83 -5.07
N GLN A 623 -48.63 0.89 -4.86
CA GLN A 623 -47.78 -0.29 -4.67
C GLN A 623 -48.30 -1.14 -3.50
N SER A 624 -48.48 -2.44 -3.70
CA SER A 624 -48.89 -3.36 -2.64
C SER A 624 -47.74 -3.64 -1.67
N ALA A 625 -48.07 -4.08 -0.45
CA ALA A 625 -47.08 -4.56 0.52
C ALA A 625 -46.11 -5.56 -0.12
N ILE A 626 -44.82 -5.43 0.23
CA ILE A 626 -43.73 -6.17 -0.43
C ILE A 626 -43.21 -7.25 0.52
N PRO A 627 -43.44 -8.54 0.23
CA PRO A 627 -42.89 -9.62 1.04
C PRO A 627 -41.37 -9.72 0.84
N VAL A 628 -40.63 -9.70 1.95
CA VAL A 628 -39.16 -9.82 1.99
C VAL A 628 -38.81 -11.12 2.72
N ARG A 629 -37.97 -11.97 2.13
CA ARG A 629 -37.49 -13.22 2.75
C ARG A 629 -35.97 -13.21 2.91
N PHE A 630 -35.49 -13.72 4.02
CA PHE A 630 -34.06 -13.77 4.36
C PHE A 630 -33.35 -14.92 3.66
N LYS A 631 -32.17 -14.64 3.09
CA LYS A 631 -31.40 -15.58 2.26
C LYS A 631 -30.12 -16.10 2.95
N SER A 632 -29.29 -15.19 3.48
CA SER A 632 -27.97 -15.51 4.05
C SER A 632 -27.55 -14.45 5.06
N LEU A 633 -26.87 -14.85 6.15
CA LEU A 633 -26.17 -13.92 7.02
C LEU A 633 -24.77 -13.67 6.46
N GLU A 634 -24.48 -12.41 6.15
CA GLU A 634 -23.24 -12.00 5.51
C GLU A 634 -22.49 -10.95 6.34
N VAL A 635 -21.17 -10.94 6.15
CA VAL A 635 -20.25 -9.99 6.76
C VAL A 635 -19.62 -9.19 5.64
N GLY A 636 -19.79 -7.87 5.67
CA GLY A 636 -19.25 -6.98 4.64
C GLY A 636 -18.17 -6.05 5.15
N GLU A 637 -17.46 -5.46 4.19
CA GLU A 637 -16.33 -4.57 4.47
C GLU A 637 -16.75 -3.11 4.66
N LYS A 638 -18.01 -2.75 4.37
CA LYS A 638 -18.50 -1.38 4.47
C LYS A 638 -19.23 -1.15 5.79
N TYR A 639 -19.14 0.06 6.34
CA TYR A 639 -19.81 0.44 7.59
C TYR A 639 -21.32 0.10 7.57
N PHE A 640 -22.05 0.52 6.54
CA PHE A 640 -23.50 0.26 6.40
C PHE A 640 -23.85 -1.17 5.95
N MET A 641 -22.86 -2.02 5.69
CA MET A 641 -23.01 -3.44 5.35
C MET A 641 -22.03 -4.26 6.20
N SER A 642 -21.91 -3.96 7.49
CA SER A 642 -20.90 -4.62 8.35
C SER A 642 -21.34 -6.05 8.70
N VAL A 643 -22.53 -6.20 9.26
CA VAL A 643 -23.19 -7.49 9.47
C VAL A 643 -24.64 -7.33 9.02
N PHE A 644 -25.06 -8.09 8.02
CA PHE A 644 -26.37 -7.92 7.38
C PHE A 644 -26.93 -9.26 6.92
N VAL A 645 -28.25 -9.30 6.73
CA VAL A 645 -28.96 -10.42 6.13
C VAL A 645 -29.28 -10.07 4.68
N ALA A 646 -28.71 -10.79 3.73
CA ALA A 646 -29.11 -10.67 2.33
C ALA A 646 -30.55 -11.18 2.16
N VAL A 647 -31.34 -10.56 1.29
CA VAL A 647 -32.74 -10.95 1.07
C VAL A 647 -32.93 -11.53 -0.33
N HIS A 648 -33.92 -12.40 -0.48
CA HIS A 648 -34.30 -12.94 -1.78
C HIS A 648 -34.84 -11.81 -2.67
N SER A 649 -34.22 -11.66 -3.85
CA SER A 649 -34.62 -10.69 -4.88
C SER A 649 -34.58 -11.37 -6.25
N SER A 650 -35.37 -12.43 -6.40
CA SER A 650 -35.44 -13.18 -7.66
C SER A 650 -36.17 -12.37 -8.74
N PRO A 651 -35.81 -12.54 -10.03
CA PRO A 651 -36.51 -11.88 -11.12
C PRO A 651 -38.02 -12.13 -11.06
N GLY A 652 -38.82 -11.08 -11.21
CA GLY A 652 -40.28 -11.14 -11.11
C GLY A 652 -40.86 -11.08 -9.69
N SER A 653 -40.03 -11.09 -8.64
CA SER A 653 -40.51 -10.84 -7.27
C SER A 653 -40.97 -9.38 -7.09
N PRO A 654 -41.93 -9.10 -6.19
CA PRO A 654 -42.38 -7.72 -5.95
C PRO A 654 -41.25 -6.76 -5.57
N LEU A 655 -40.27 -7.24 -4.78
CA LEU A 655 -39.10 -6.45 -4.39
C LEU A 655 -38.18 -6.14 -5.57
N GLU A 656 -37.87 -7.12 -6.41
CA GLU A 656 -37.00 -6.89 -7.58
C GLU A 656 -37.71 -6.03 -8.64
N ASN A 657 -39.02 -6.18 -8.85
CA ASN A 657 -39.79 -5.32 -9.75
C ASN A 657 -39.73 -3.85 -9.31
N LEU A 658 -39.85 -3.58 -7.99
CA LEU A 658 -39.69 -2.23 -7.45
C LEU A 658 -38.25 -1.71 -7.67
N ARG A 659 -37.24 -2.55 -7.44
CA ARG A 659 -35.84 -2.17 -7.63
C ARG A 659 -35.51 -1.92 -9.10
N GLU A 660 -36.05 -2.69 -10.04
CA GLU A 660 -35.95 -2.45 -11.48
C GLU A 660 -36.60 -1.13 -11.88
N HIS A 661 -37.79 -0.84 -11.36
CA HIS A 661 -38.46 0.46 -11.56
C HIS A 661 -37.62 1.64 -11.04
N LEU A 662 -37.01 1.49 -9.86
CA LEU A 662 -36.12 2.52 -9.29
C LEU A 662 -34.85 2.69 -10.12
N ARG A 663 -34.22 1.60 -10.60
CA ARG A 663 -33.05 1.67 -11.49
C ARG A 663 -33.38 2.37 -12.81
N ALA A 664 -34.54 2.05 -13.40
CA ALA A 664 -35.01 2.69 -14.62
C ALA A 664 -35.26 4.19 -14.43
N SER A 665 -35.74 4.61 -13.25
CA SER A 665 -36.16 5.99 -13.00
C SER A 665 -35.05 6.90 -12.45
N LEU A 666 -34.21 6.39 -11.55
CA LEU A 666 -33.15 7.16 -10.87
C LEU A 666 -31.77 6.90 -11.45
N GLY A 667 -31.69 6.01 -12.43
CA GLY A 667 -30.45 5.45 -12.87
C GLY A 667 -30.03 4.31 -11.97
N ASP A 668 -29.27 3.43 -12.59
CA ASP A 668 -28.71 2.26 -11.97
C ASP A 668 -28.07 2.64 -10.60
N ALA A 669 -27.21 3.67 -10.57
CA ALA A 669 -26.28 3.94 -9.45
C ALA A 669 -26.95 4.36 -8.14
N ALA A 670 -28.24 4.69 -8.21
CA ALA A 670 -29.04 5.04 -7.05
C ALA A 670 -29.52 3.83 -6.25
N VAL A 671 -29.57 2.63 -6.85
CA VAL A 671 -30.13 1.41 -6.23
C VAL A 671 -29.02 0.48 -5.75
N PRO A 672 -28.99 0.07 -4.46
CA PRO A 672 -27.98 -0.86 -3.97
C PRO A 672 -27.99 -2.18 -4.74
N PRO A 673 -26.83 -2.75 -5.13
CA PRO A 673 -26.77 -3.95 -5.97
C PRO A 673 -27.34 -5.19 -5.29
N VAL A 674 -27.16 -5.30 -3.97
CA VAL A 674 -27.70 -6.38 -3.14
C VAL A 674 -28.77 -5.80 -2.23
N ALA A 675 -29.98 -6.34 -2.32
CA ALA A 675 -31.02 -6.07 -1.33
C ALA A 675 -30.63 -6.76 -0.02
N HIS A 676 -30.57 -6.00 1.07
CA HIS A 676 -30.16 -6.52 2.37
C HIS A 676 -30.81 -5.75 3.52
N LEU A 677 -30.98 -6.43 4.64
CA LEU A 677 -31.36 -5.87 5.94
C LEU A 677 -30.11 -5.82 6.83
N SER A 678 -29.64 -4.63 7.18
CA SER A 678 -28.49 -4.49 8.08
C SER A 678 -28.87 -4.80 9.52
N LEU A 679 -28.06 -5.62 10.20
CA LEU A 679 -28.24 -5.96 11.61
C LEU A 679 -27.34 -5.10 12.51
N TYR A 680 -26.12 -4.81 12.05
CA TYR A 680 -25.16 -4.00 12.80
C TYR A 680 -24.31 -3.14 11.87
N TYR A 681 -24.08 -1.88 12.28
CA TYR A 681 -23.05 -1.00 11.72
C TYR A 681 -21.85 -0.99 12.66
N ILE A 682 -20.68 -1.36 12.14
CA ILE A 682 -19.46 -1.53 12.94
C ILE A 682 -18.36 -0.71 12.28
N ASP A 683 -17.80 0.23 13.05
CA ASP A 683 -16.75 1.13 12.58
C ASP A 683 -15.48 0.36 12.18
N GLU A 684 -14.65 0.96 11.32
CA GLU A 684 -13.36 0.37 10.94
C GLU A 684 -12.43 0.15 12.14
N ALA A 685 -12.53 0.98 13.19
CA ALA A 685 -11.76 0.76 14.42
C ALA A 685 -12.11 -0.57 15.11
N ASP A 686 -13.32 -1.08 14.90
CA ASP A 686 -13.85 -2.34 15.42
C ASP A 686 -14.03 -3.40 14.31
N LYS A 687 -13.27 -3.33 13.21
CA LYS A 687 -13.43 -4.26 12.06
C LYS A 687 -13.38 -5.75 12.47
N ASP A 688 -12.53 -6.09 13.44
CA ASP A 688 -12.41 -7.46 13.97
C ASP A 688 -13.73 -7.96 14.62
N GLU A 689 -14.58 -7.05 15.09
CA GLU A 689 -15.88 -7.38 15.70
C GLU A 689 -16.94 -7.79 14.69
N ARG A 690 -16.75 -7.55 13.39
CA ARG A 690 -17.74 -7.92 12.36
C ARG A 690 -17.92 -9.43 12.24
N GLU A 691 -16.81 -10.15 12.07
CA GLU A 691 -16.82 -11.61 12.03
C GLU A 691 -17.19 -12.21 13.39
N ASN A 692 -16.73 -11.61 14.49
CA ASN A 692 -17.07 -12.06 15.84
C ASN A 692 -18.56 -11.93 16.13
N THR A 693 -19.18 -10.83 15.73
CA THR A 693 -20.62 -10.59 15.89
C THR A 693 -21.42 -11.59 15.06
N ALA A 694 -21.08 -11.81 13.79
CA ALA A 694 -21.75 -12.81 12.97
C ALA A 694 -21.60 -14.23 13.54
N ARG A 695 -20.40 -14.59 14.03
CA ARG A 695 -20.18 -15.89 14.70
C ARG A 695 -21.00 -16.01 15.97
N ARG A 696 -21.10 -14.95 16.77
CA ARG A 696 -21.90 -14.90 17.99
C ARG A 696 -23.39 -15.08 17.70
N LEU A 697 -23.91 -14.41 16.67
CA LEU A 697 -25.30 -14.58 16.24
C LEU A 697 -25.62 -16.04 15.88
N LYS A 698 -24.69 -16.73 15.21
CA LYS A 698 -24.83 -18.16 14.89
C LYS A 698 -24.70 -19.06 16.14
N SER A 699 -23.71 -18.81 16.99
CA SER A 699 -23.45 -19.66 18.16
C SER A 699 -24.48 -19.50 19.27
N GLU A 700 -25.06 -18.31 19.43
CA GLU A 700 -26.14 -18.03 20.38
C GLU A 700 -27.53 -18.37 19.80
N LEU A 701 -27.59 -19.01 18.63
CA LEU A 701 -28.83 -19.38 17.94
C LEU A 701 -29.76 -18.18 17.67
N ARG A 702 -29.19 -16.96 17.59
CA ARG A 702 -29.91 -15.72 17.25
C ARG A 702 -30.21 -15.65 15.75
N VAL A 703 -29.37 -16.26 14.93
CA VAL A 703 -29.61 -16.46 13.49
C VAL A 703 -29.38 -17.92 13.16
N LEU A 704 -30.40 -18.56 12.60
CA LEU A 704 -30.39 -19.95 12.17
C LEU A 704 -30.32 -19.99 10.65
N GLU A 705 -29.32 -20.67 10.11
CA GLU A 705 -29.19 -20.92 8.68
C GLU A 705 -29.52 -22.39 8.39
N GLY A 706 -30.45 -22.63 7.48
CA GLY A 706 -30.83 -23.96 6.98
C GLY A 706 -30.83 -24.01 5.45
N GLY A 707 -30.88 -25.21 4.86
CA GLY A 707 -30.92 -25.38 3.41
C GLY A 707 -29.56 -25.32 2.70
N ARG A 708 -29.55 -25.55 1.38
CA ARG A 708 -28.31 -25.61 0.57
C ARG A 708 -28.52 -24.93 -0.78
N GLY A 709 -27.65 -23.97 -1.14
CA GLY A 709 -27.72 -23.28 -2.43
C GLY A 709 -28.81 -22.21 -2.44
N ASP A 710 -29.66 -22.20 -3.48
CA ASP A 710 -30.75 -21.23 -3.64
C ASP A 710 -31.96 -21.49 -2.72
N GLU A 711 -31.98 -22.64 -2.02
CA GLU A 711 -32.95 -22.98 -0.97
C GLU A 711 -32.44 -22.65 0.44
N SER A 712 -31.46 -21.73 0.56
CA SER A 712 -30.96 -21.26 1.85
C SER A 712 -32.06 -20.49 2.59
N GLU A 713 -32.48 -21.00 3.75
CA GLU A 713 -33.51 -20.41 4.60
C GLU A 713 -32.82 -19.83 5.85
N VAL A 714 -32.92 -18.52 6.04
CA VAL A 714 -32.39 -17.85 7.23
C VAL A 714 -33.53 -17.43 8.14
N LYS A 715 -33.43 -17.78 9.42
CA LYS A 715 -34.38 -17.36 10.45
C LYS A 715 -33.67 -16.54 11.51
N ILE A 716 -34.26 -15.42 11.89
CA ILE A 716 -33.83 -14.60 13.02
C ILE A 716 -34.67 -15.01 14.22
N ALA A 717 -34.01 -15.34 15.33
CA ALA A 717 -34.65 -15.68 16.60
C ALA A 717 -34.85 -14.40 17.43
N CYS A 718 -36.12 -14.05 17.65
CA CYS A 718 -36.55 -12.85 18.36
C CYS A 718 -37.01 -13.22 19.77
N PHE A 719 -36.55 -12.47 20.77
CA PHE A 719 -36.78 -12.75 22.18
C PHE A 719 -37.55 -11.59 22.80
N TYR A 720 -38.65 -11.87 23.50
CA TYR A 720 -39.43 -10.83 24.18
C TYR A 720 -38.78 -10.50 25.52
N ASP A 721 -38.55 -9.21 25.79
CA ASP A 721 -37.89 -8.75 27.02
C ASP A 721 -38.82 -8.72 28.25
N ASP A 722 -40.12 -9.00 28.10
CA ASP A 722 -41.16 -8.58 29.04
C ASP A 722 -41.84 -9.70 29.87
N ILE A 723 -41.37 -10.97 29.84
CA ILE A 723 -42.05 -12.06 30.58
C ILE A 723 -41.04 -12.99 31.28
N GLU A 724 -41.23 -13.24 32.59
CA GLU A 724 -40.37 -14.06 33.46
C GLU A 724 -40.39 -15.58 33.17
N GLU A 725 -41.08 -16.03 32.12
CA GLU A 725 -41.15 -17.45 31.74
C GLU A 725 -40.29 -17.74 30.51
N GLU A 726 -39.50 -18.84 30.56
CA GLU A 726 -38.74 -19.42 29.45
C GLU A 726 -39.68 -19.76 28.27
N GLN A 727 -39.91 -18.80 27.37
CA GLN A 727 -40.54 -19.05 26.08
C GLN A 727 -39.49 -19.33 25.00
N ASP A 728 -39.83 -20.27 24.12
CA ASP A 728 -39.07 -20.53 22.90
C ASP A 728 -39.04 -19.25 22.03
N PRO A 729 -37.88 -18.91 21.43
CA PRO A 729 -37.77 -17.70 20.62
C PRO A 729 -38.66 -17.79 19.38
N GLU A 730 -39.32 -16.68 19.05
CA GLU A 730 -40.08 -16.59 17.80
C GLU A 730 -39.10 -16.50 16.61
N LEU A 731 -39.25 -17.42 15.66
CA LEU A 731 -38.39 -17.49 14.47
C LEU A 731 -39.07 -16.78 13.31
N ILE A 732 -38.46 -15.69 12.83
CA ILE A 732 -38.92 -14.97 11.64
C ILE A 732 -37.97 -15.22 10.46
N ASP A 733 -38.52 -15.54 9.30
CA ASP A 733 -37.78 -15.84 8.05
C ASP A 733 -37.86 -14.69 7.02
N GLY A 734 -38.46 -13.56 7.42
CA GLY A 734 -38.74 -12.42 6.56
C GLY A 734 -39.66 -11.40 7.22
N PHE A 735 -40.09 -10.40 6.44
CA PHE A 735 -41.08 -9.41 6.85
C PHE A 735 -41.87 -8.88 5.65
N ASP A 736 -43.08 -8.36 5.90
CA ASP A 736 -43.84 -7.62 4.89
C ASP A 736 -43.53 -6.12 5.02
N GLY A 737 -42.98 -5.55 3.95
CA GLY A 737 -42.74 -4.11 3.84
C GLY A 737 -44.06 -3.40 3.56
N GLU A 738 -44.65 -2.77 4.58
CA GLU A 738 -45.92 -2.02 4.49
C GLU A 738 -45.69 -0.52 4.22
N GLU A 739 -44.48 -0.01 4.48
CA GLU A 739 -44.16 1.40 4.31
C GLU A 739 -42.81 1.59 3.62
N ILE A 740 -42.72 2.63 2.78
CA ILE A 740 -41.46 3.17 2.27
C ILE A 740 -41.19 4.50 2.96
N TRP A 741 -40.07 4.62 3.65
CA TRP A 741 -39.68 5.84 4.34
C TRP A 741 -38.62 6.59 3.54
N MET A 742 -38.80 7.89 3.35
CA MET A 742 -37.76 8.76 2.84
C MET A 742 -37.04 9.39 4.03
N VAL A 743 -35.74 9.11 4.15
CA VAL A 743 -34.95 9.45 5.34
C VAL A 743 -33.73 10.28 4.96
N ARG A 744 -33.55 11.40 5.67
CA ARG A 744 -32.36 12.24 5.60
C ARG A 744 -31.26 11.59 6.44
N CYS A 745 -30.25 11.04 5.76
CA CYS A 745 -29.15 10.31 6.39
C CYS A 745 -27.95 11.23 6.65
N GLU A 746 -28.18 12.40 7.25
CA GLU A 746 -27.13 13.40 7.52
C GLU A 746 -26.59 13.27 8.95
N GLY A 747 -25.28 13.14 9.11
CA GLY A 747 -24.63 13.04 10.42
C GLY A 747 -24.61 11.63 11.01
N PRO A 748 -24.42 11.48 12.34
CA PRO A 748 -24.37 10.16 12.98
C PRO A 748 -25.72 9.44 12.89
N VAL A 749 -25.69 8.11 12.79
CA VAL A 749 -26.88 7.26 12.58
C VAL A 749 -28.06 7.57 13.51
N PRO A 750 -27.87 7.79 14.83
CA PRO A 750 -28.98 8.13 15.73
C PRO A 750 -29.63 9.50 15.44
N GLY A 751 -28.97 10.36 14.65
CA GLY A 751 -29.46 11.68 14.26
C GLY A 751 -30.17 11.73 12.90
N TRP A 752 -30.38 10.59 12.24
CA TRP A 752 -31.09 10.53 10.97
C TRP A 752 -32.59 10.83 11.12
N GLU A 753 -33.15 11.57 10.18
CA GLU A 753 -34.52 12.12 10.28
C GLU A 753 -35.43 11.56 9.18
N VAL A 754 -36.59 11.03 9.56
CA VAL A 754 -37.63 10.59 8.62
C VAL A 754 -38.34 11.81 8.05
N MET A 755 -38.20 12.05 6.75
CA MET A 755 -38.80 13.20 6.06
C MET A 755 -40.24 12.92 5.64
N GLU A 756 -40.52 11.71 5.16
CA GLU A 756 -41.83 11.33 4.62
C GLU A 756 -42.02 9.81 4.69
N LYS A 757 -43.27 9.37 4.87
CA LYS A 757 -43.65 7.96 4.88
C LYS A 757 -44.71 7.71 3.81
N PHE A 758 -44.47 6.72 2.95
CA PHE A 758 -45.38 6.26 1.92
C PHE A 758 -45.97 4.93 2.35
N VAL A 759 -47.27 4.92 2.67
CA VAL A 759 -47.99 3.69 3.03
C VAL A 759 -48.29 2.90 1.76
N LEU A 760 -47.94 1.62 1.76
CA LEU A 760 -48.23 0.70 0.67
C LEU A 760 -49.65 0.13 0.82
N ALA A 761 -50.29 -0.18 -0.30
CA ALA A 761 -51.63 -0.76 -0.30
C ALA A 761 -51.59 -2.16 0.33
N LYS A 762 -52.53 -2.44 1.23
CA LYS A 762 -52.69 -3.75 1.85
C LYS A 762 -53.27 -4.78 0.89
#